data_AF-A0A9D5ZY95-F1
#
_entry.id   AF-A0A9D5ZY95-F1
#
_cell.length_a   1.000
_cell.length_b   1.000
_cell.length_c   1.000
_cell.angle_alpha   90.00
_cell.angle_beta   90.00
_cell.angle_gamma   90.00
#
_symmetry.space_group_name_H-M   'P 1'
#
loop_
_entity.id
_entity.type
_entity.pdbx_description
1 polymer ?
#
loop_
_entity_poly.entity_id
_entity_poly.type
_entity_poly.pdbx_seq_one_letter_code
_entity_poly.pdbx_strand_id
1 'polypeptide(L)'
;MNLNKFLAQVKQFEDLSEEELRVLSEAASVVDYSDGMHIKHVGEMSRFFYVVYDGKIKVVLESGEKITTLTRGEIFGEMSLMTGEPSGADIISEGSSQVVKVPRELVSHVIYGNPAAMTKIAKTIAHRLTKRDNSENEKAAIHIAKTKSSDPYDLDFSSAIDPIKILVINSRASSLKFSLFDTRYSVAAMDGIVDKIGSLFSYYKGSGAKGDFKGNVLVGSIEEAIKLVVKLLTDAKGGVISTIDEITAVGHRVVHGGNKFSNSVVINNSVIENIKEFNVFAPFHNPYNIEGIECLMRLLPNASHIAVFDTAFHKGMPDHAHKYALTPSLNNNEIIRRYGFHGINHHFVTLKAAEYLKKTTGQLKIISCHLGHGSSVTAIDHGRSIDTSMGLTPLEGLVMGSRSGDVDPGLFLYLMTLGYTADELNNMLNEQSGIKGVSEISSYMEEVLTAAEDGNKKAEKAVRMFCYRVKKYIGAYIAALGGLDVLIFTGGIGSNSTEVRARICQGLDPFGITIDDDANRQVRPFLRQVEEISEANSKVKTLVIQPDEKRMIARETLHALGRHTTVSRREQEYKQTPIPVNVSAHHVHVTEEAFRVLFGEGRQLTPKASLSQPGQFAAAETVNLIGPKGRVEKVRILGPYRKDSQVEISRTEEFKLGIDAPVRDSGDIEGTPGITLEGDFGQLKLDKGVICARRHVHMSPEDALRFGLRDRDVVLVKIKSKRELTFGDVLVRVHPDFRLDMHIDTDEGNAVEHTPGMVGYIEGIQHRAYM
;
A
#
# COMPACT_ATOMS: atom_id res chain seq x y z
N MET A 1 14.28 -36.05 22.42
CA MET A 1 15.07 -34.80 22.27
C MET A 1 14.54 -33.81 23.30
N ASN A 2 15.34 -33.34 24.27
CA ASN A 2 14.85 -32.35 25.24
C ASN A 2 15.05 -30.95 24.67
N LEU A 3 14.07 -30.49 23.89
CA LEU A 3 14.14 -29.24 23.16
C LEU A 3 14.17 -28.03 24.11
N ASN A 4 13.43 -28.09 25.21
CA ASN A 4 13.40 -27.06 26.24
C ASN A 4 14.82 -26.81 26.83
N LYS A 5 15.51 -27.88 27.23
CA LYS A 5 16.91 -27.78 27.73
C LYS A 5 17.89 -27.24 26.68
N PHE A 6 17.66 -27.53 25.40
CA PHE A 6 18.48 -26.99 24.31
C PHE A 6 18.22 -25.49 24.10
N LEU A 7 16.94 -25.08 24.04
CA LEU A 7 16.58 -23.68 23.85
C LEU A 7 17.10 -22.80 25.00
N ALA A 8 17.13 -23.31 26.23
CA ALA A 8 17.73 -22.62 27.38
C ALA A 8 19.24 -22.30 27.20
N GLN A 9 19.94 -23.03 26.31
CA GLN A 9 21.36 -22.82 26.01
C GLN A 9 21.59 -21.88 24.82
N VAL A 10 20.52 -21.50 24.12
CA VAL A 10 20.59 -20.54 23.02
C VAL A 10 20.76 -19.15 23.63
N LYS A 11 21.82 -18.44 23.24
CA LYS A 11 22.19 -17.14 23.82
C LYS A 11 21.03 -16.15 23.89
N GLN A 12 20.17 -16.12 22.87
CA GLN A 12 19.02 -15.22 22.79
C GLN A 12 17.87 -15.60 23.72
N PHE A 13 17.83 -16.85 24.22
CA PHE A 13 16.75 -17.42 25.02
C PHE A 13 17.18 -17.77 26.46
N GLU A 14 18.46 -17.58 26.81
CA GLU A 14 19.01 -18.00 28.10
C GLU A 14 18.41 -17.28 29.32
N ASP A 15 17.80 -16.11 29.13
CA ASP A 15 17.11 -15.37 30.21
C ASP A 15 15.60 -15.63 30.27
N LEU A 16 15.08 -16.53 29.42
CA LEU A 16 13.67 -16.92 29.46
C LEU A 16 13.40 -17.84 30.65
N SER A 17 12.24 -17.67 31.27
CA SER A 17 11.76 -18.57 32.32
C SER A 17 11.46 -19.97 31.77
N GLU A 18 11.37 -20.97 32.65
CA GLU A 18 11.02 -22.34 32.23
C GLU A 18 9.65 -22.41 31.54
N GLU A 19 8.69 -21.58 31.95
CA GLU A 19 7.35 -21.51 31.33
C GLU A 19 7.43 -20.93 29.91
N GLU A 20 8.18 -19.85 29.72
CA GLU A 20 8.45 -19.23 28.42
C GLU A 20 9.17 -20.19 27.46
N LEU A 21 10.21 -20.87 27.94
CA LEU A 21 10.94 -21.87 27.15
C LEU A 21 10.06 -23.08 26.81
N ARG A 22 9.16 -23.48 27.72
CA ARG A 22 8.20 -24.54 27.47
C ARG A 22 7.25 -24.15 26.35
N VAL A 23 6.69 -22.95 26.38
CA VAL A 23 5.84 -22.39 25.31
C VAL A 23 6.56 -22.40 23.96
N LEU A 24 7.83 -21.98 23.91
CA LEU A 24 8.63 -22.04 22.68
C LEU A 24 8.86 -23.48 22.21
N SER A 25 9.18 -24.39 23.14
CA SER A 25 9.53 -25.76 22.80
C SER A 25 8.32 -26.61 22.35
N GLU A 26 7.13 -26.37 22.89
CA GLU A 26 5.91 -27.12 22.54
C GLU A 26 5.44 -26.81 21.12
N ALA A 27 5.71 -25.61 20.63
CA ALA A 27 5.32 -25.18 19.28
C ALA A 27 6.43 -25.23 18.25
N ALA A 28 7.68 -25.45 18.67
CA ALA A 28 8.80 -25.56 17.77
C ALA A 28 8.82 -26.93 17.08
N SER A 29 9.20 -26.94 15.80
CA SER A 29 9.41 -28.17 15.03
C SER A 29 10.89 -28.37 14.73
N VAL A 30 11.36 -29.61 14.76
CA VAL A 30 12.73 -29.96 14.36
C VAL A 30 12.69 -30.57 12.98
N VAL A 31 13.52 -30.08 12.07
CA VAL A 31 13.56 -30.53 10.68
C VAL A 31 14.99 -30.93 10.31
N ASP A 32 15.11 -32.10 9.71
CA ASP A 32 16.37 -32.65 9.18
C ASP A 32 16.62 -32.14 7.75
N TYR A 33 17.87 -31.76 7.48
CA TYR A 33 18.34 -31.32 6.17
C TYR A 33 19.58 -32.13 5.76
N SER A 34 19.54 -32.70 4.56
CA SER A 34 20.70 -33.39 3.96
C SER A 34 21.72 -32.38 3.44
N ASP A 35 22.95 -32.85 3.18
CA ASP A 35 24.01 -31.99 2.64
C ASP A 35 23.59 -31.31 1.34
N GLY A 36 23.88 -30.01 1.23
CA GLY A 36 23.53 -29.18 0.07
C GLY A 36 22.05 -28.81 -0.03
N MET A 37 21.18 -29.26 0.87
CA MET A 37 19.76 -28.91 0.83
C MET A 37 19.55 -27.45 1.23
N HIS A 38 18.78 -26.72 0.41
CA HIS A 38 18.36 -25.36 0.75
C HIS A 38 17.32 -25.40 1.87
N ILE A 39 17.60 -24.64 2.90
CA ILE A 39 16.68 -24.36 4.00
C ILE A 39 15.84 -23.14 3.66
N LYS A 40 16.46 -22.15 3.03
CA LYS A 40 15.82 -20.95 2.50
C LYS A 40 16.51 -20.46 1.23
N HIS A 41 15.73 -19.85 0.34
CA HIS A 41 16.22 -19.19 -0.85
C HIS A 41 16.28 -17.66 -0.73
N VAL A 42 17.16 -17.03 -1.50
CA VAL A 42 17.13 -15.58 -1.77
C VAL A 42 15.72 -15.17 -2.23
N GLY A 43 15.18 -14.09 -1.66
CA GLY A 43 13.83 -13.61 -1.96
C GLY A 43 12.72 -14.18 -1.08
N GLU A 44 12.99 -15.19 -0.25
CA GLU A 44 11.97 -15.77 0.63
C GLU A 44 11.76 -14.99 1.94
N MET A 45 10.50 -14.69 2.25
CA MET A 45 10.10 -14.19 3.56
C MET A 45 10.27 -15.25 4.66
N SER A 46 10.73 -14.84 5.84
CA SER A 46 10.78 -15.74 7.00
C SER A 46 9.41 -15.79 7.68
N ARG A 47 8.90 -17.01 7.87
CA ARG A 47 7.76 -17.31 8.76
C ARG A 47 8.19 -17.85 10.13
N PHE A 48 9.43 -18.34 10.21
CA PHE A 48 10.00 -18.96 11.40
C PHE A 48 11.30 -18.26 11.77
N PHE A 49 11.56 -18.25 13.07
CA PHE A 49 12.87 -18.01 13.63
C PHE A 49 13.57 -19.35 13.77
N TYR A 50 14.78 -19.47 13.24
CA TYR A 50 15.48 -20.73 13.17
C TYR A 50 16.63 -20.77 14.16
N VAL A 51 16.84 -21.94 14.77
CA VAL A 51 18.02 -22.22 15.59
C VAL A 51 18.67 -23.50 15.07
N VAL A 52 19.97 -23.47 14.80
CA VAL A 52 20.72 -24.66 14.42
C VAL A 52 20.80 -25.59 15.63
N TYR A 53 20.16 -26.75 15.55
CA TYR A 53 20.23 -27.77 16.60
C TYR A 53 21.53 -28.57 16.50
N ASP A 54 21.84 -29.05 15.30
CA ASP A 54 23.03 -29.85 15.03
C ASP A 54 23.47 -29.68 13.57
N GLY A 55 24.75 -29.92 13.29
CA GLY A 55 25.35 -29.71 11.96
C GLY A 55 25.80 -28.28 11.69
N LYS A 56 25.99 -27.96 10.39
CA LYS A 56 26.51 -26.67 9.90
C LYS A 56 25.63 -26.14 8.79
N ILE A 57 25.34 -24.84 8.84
CA ILE A 57 24.53 -24.16 7.83
C ILE A 57 25.36 -23.04 7.19
N LYS A 58 25.56 -23.06 5.88
CA LYS A 58 26.24 -21.96 5.17
C LYS A 58 25.23 -20.90 4.70
N VAL A 59 25.64 -19.64 4.80
CA VAL A 59 24.91 -18.47 4.29
C VAL A 59 25.65 -17.95 3.06
N VAL A 60 24.99 -17.92 1.90
CA VAL A 60 25.65 -17.65 0.61
C VAL A 60 24.86 -16.57 -0.13
N LEU A 61 25.53 -15.51 -0.58
CA LEU A 61 24.95 -14.51 -1.46
C LEU A 61 24.66 -15.10 -2.83
N GLU A 62 23.77 -14.47 -3.59
CA GLU A 62 23.49 -14.88 -4.97
C GLU A 62 24.74 -14.91 -5.87
N SER A 63 25.72 -14.05 -5.60
CA SER A 63 27.01 -14.06 -6.29
C SER A 63 27.81 -15.37 -6.10
N GLY A 64 27.36 -16.26 -5.21
CA GLY A 64 28.08 -17.45 -4.76
C GLY A 64 29.05 -17.17 -3.61
N GLU A 65 29.15 -15.92 -3.16
CA GLU A 65 30.00 -15.51 -2.05
C GLU A 65 29.46 -16.04 -0.71
N LYS A 66 30.27 -16.81 0.02
CA LYS A 66 29.91 -17.31 1.35
C LYS A 66 30.09 -16.21 2.39
N ILE A 67 29.00 -15.77 3.01
CA ILE A 67 29.00 -14.75 4.06
C ILE A 67 29.51 -15.34 5.38
N THR A 68 28.93 -16.48 5.79
CA THR A 68 29.26 -17.12 7.08
C THR A 68 28.84 -18.59 7.12
N THR A 69 29.24 -19.30 8.19
CA THR A 69 28.73 -20.62 8.58
C THR A 69 28.12 -20.52 9.96
N LEU A 70 26.89 -20.97 10.12
CA LEU A 70 26.17 -21.07 11.38
C LEU A 70 26.29 -22.49 11.94
N THR A 71 26.41 -22.58 13.25
CA THR A 71 26.64 -23.80 14.03
C THR A 71 25.67 -23.89 15.19
N ARG A 72 25.70 -25.00 15.93
CA ARG A 72 24.76 -25.29 17.03
C ARG A 72 24.53 -24.09 17.96
N GLY A 73 23.26 -23.73 18.15
CA GLY A 73 22.81 -22.61 18.98
C GLY A 73 22.77 -21.26 18.27
N GLU A 74 23.32 -21.14 17.06
CA GLU A 74 23.21 -19.91 16.26
C GLU A 74 21.87 -19.83 15.53
N ILE A 75 21.44 -18.58 15.30
CA ILE A 75 20.09 -18.26 14.82
C ILE A 75 20.10 -17.71 13.39
N PHE A 76 19.00 -17.87 12.67
CA PHE A 76 18.75 -17.19 11.40
C PHE A 76 17.25 -16.95 11.15
N GLY A 77 16.96 -16.15 10.14
CA GLY A 77 15.60 -15.75 9.75
C GLY A 77 15.07 -14.53 10.51
N GLU A 78 15.74 -14.11 11.59
CA GLU A 78 15.36 -12.97 12.42
C GLU A 78 15.40 -11.64 11.64
N MET A 79 16.35 -11.48 10.71
CA MET A 79 16.41 -10.31 9.83
C MET A 79 15.09 -10.11 9.09
N SER A 80 14.63 -11.12 8.37
CA SER A 80 13.39 -11.03 7.59
C SER A 80 12.16 -10.86 8.47
N LEU A 81 12.14 -11.45 9.67
CA LEU A 81 11.07 -11.25 10.65
C LEU A 81 11.00 -9.81 11.19
N MET A 82 12.12 -9.08 11.18
CA MET A 82 12.26 -7.80 11.87
C MET A 82 12.32 -6.59 10.95
N THR A 83 13.09 -6.70 9.87
CA THR A 83 13.17 -5.65 8.86
C THR A 83 11.99 -5.72 7.89
N GLY A 84 11.25 -6.84 7.88
CA GLY A 84 10.20 -7.09 6.89
C GLY A 84 10.74 -7.24 5.47
N GLU A 85 12.05 -7.46 5.31
CA GLU A 85 12.67 -7.70 4.01
C GLU A 85 12.80 -9.20 3.73
N PRO A 86 12.75 -9.62 2.45
CA PRO A 86 13.03 -11.00 2.08
C PRO A 86 14.49 -11.39 2.36
N SER A 87 14.78 -12.68 2.40
CA SER A 87 16.15 -13.18 2.61
C SER A 87 17.08 -12.67 1.52
N GLY A 88 18.17 -11.98 1.90
CA GLY A 88 19.21 -11.52 0.98
C GLY A 88 20.22 -12.60 0.58
N ALA A 89 20.14 -13.79 1.16
CA ALA A 89 21.08 -14.88 0.95
C ALA A 89 20.37 -16.23 0.97
N ASP A 90 20.96 -17.21 0.29
CA ASP A 90 20.60 -18.62 0.41
C ASP A 90 21.12 -19.18 1.74
N ILE A 91 20.30 -20.00 2.38
CA ILE A 91 20.65 -20.71 3.62
C ILE A 91 20.67 -22.19 3.29
N ILE A 92 21.84 -22.82 3.35
CA ILE A 92 22.07 -24.16 2.80
C ILE A 92 22.72 -25.03 3.87
N SER A 93 22.27 -26.29 4.02
CA SER A 93 22.94 -27.25 4.89
C SER A 93 24.31 -27.65 4.35
N GLU A 94 25.30 -27.77 5.23
CA GLU A 94 26.65 -28.26 4.97
C GLU A 94 26.85 -29.53 5.82
N GLY A 95 26.63 -30.69 5.20
CA GLY A 95 26.45 -31.98 5.87
C GLY A 95 25.01 -32.23 6.32
N SER A 96 24.82 -33.32 7.08
CA SER A 96 23.55 -33.60 7.76
C SER A 96 23.36 -32.60 8.90
N SER A 97 22.27 -31.83 8.85
CA SER A 97 21.98 -30.80 9.85
C SER A 97 20.55 -30.89 10.36
N GLN A 98 20.34 -30.48 11.60
CA GLN A 98 19.04 -30.37 12.24
C GLN A 98 18.77 -28.92 12.61
N VAL A 99 17.60 -28.42 12.26
CA VAL A 99 17.20 -27.03 12.55
C VAL A 99 15.87 -27.01 13.28
N VAL A 100 15.81 -26.24 14.35
CA VAL A 100 14.59 -25.93 15.09
C VAL A 100 13.91 -24.73 14.43
N LYS A 101 12.65 -24.88 14.06
CA LYS A 101 11.79 -23.80 13.55
C LYS A 101 10.85 -23.37 14.67
N VAL A 102 11.00 -22.11 15.10
CA VAL A 102 10.11 -21.47 16.08
C VAL A 102 9.17 -20.52 15.32
N PRO A 103 7.84 -20.67 15.45
CA PRO A 103 6.90 -19.73 14.84
C PRO A 103 7.13 -18.29 15.31
N ARG A 104 7.05 -17.34 14.38
CA ARG A 104 7.31 -15.91 14.64
C ARG A 104 6.49 -15.35 15.80
N GLU A 105 5.29 -15.85 16.00
CA GLU A 105 4.30 -15.30 16.92
C GLU A 105 4.73 -15.58 18.35
N LEU A 106 5.32 -16.76 18.57
CA LEU A 106 5.85 -17.15 19.86
C LEU A 106 7.17 -16.45 20.15
N VAL A 107 7.98 -16.22 19.11
CA VAL A 107 9.13 -15.31 19.21
C VAL A 107 8.61 -13.94 19.65
N SER A 108 7.58 -13.38 19.00
CA SER A 108 6.99 -12.11 19.40
C SER A 108 6.26 -12.13 20.76
N HIS A 109 5.75 -13.28 21.20
CA HIS A 109 5.00 -13.41 22.45
C HIS A 109 5.94 -13.53 23.65
N VAL A 110 6.91 -14.44 23.52
CA VAL A 110 7.82 -14.86 24.57
C VAL A 110 9.03 -13.94 24.63
N ILE A 111 9.66 -13.70 23.48
CA ILE A 111 10.84 -12.83 23.46
C ILE A 111 10.42 -11.41 23.74
N TYR A 112 9.35 -10.91 23.13
CA TYR A 112 9.03 -9.50 23.36
C TYR A 112 8.66 -9.25 24.82
N GLY A 113 8.00 -10.20 25.50
CA GLY A 113 7.71 -10.14 26.94
C GLY A 113 8.94 -10.11 27.84
N ASN A 114 10.12 -10.48 27.33
CA ASN A 114 11.37 -10.54 28.08
C ASN A 114 12.40 -9.51 27.57
N PRO A 115 12.66 -8.41 28.32
CA PRO A 115 13.59 -7.36 27.89
C PRO A 115 15.01 -7.84 27.60
N ALA A 116 15.52 -8.83 28.34
CA ALA A 116 16.88 -9.31 28.19
C ALA A 116 17.06 -10.12 26.88
N ALA A 117 16.11 -11.01 26.59
CA ALA A 117 16.06 -11.74 25.32
C ALA A 117 15.95 -10.78 24.11
N MET A 118 15.14 -9.72 24.26
CA MET A 118 14.97 -8.68 23.25
C MET A 118 16.25 -7.94 22.91
N THR A 119 16.94 -7.42 23.94
CA THR A 119 18.20 -6.71 23.74
C THR A 119 19.23 -7.61 23.05
N LYS A 120 19.25 -8.92 23.31
CA LYS A 120 20.18 -9.87 22.66
C LYS A 120 19.85 -10.09 21.17
N ILE A 121 18.57 -10.17 20.81
CA ILE A 121 18.15 -10.24 19.40
C ILE A 121 18.41 -8.92 18.67
N ALA A 122 18.05 -7.80 19.28
CA ALA A 122 18.33 -6.47 18.74
C ALA A 122 19.82 -6.29 18.43
N LYS A 123 20.71 -6.70 19.35
CA LYS A 123 22.17 -6.69 19.15
C LYS A 123 22.62 -7.60 18.00
N THR A 124 22.00 -8.77 17.84
CA THR A 124 22.33 -9.70 16.74
C THR A 124 21.98 -9.08 15.39
N ILE A 125 20.79 -8.48 15.28
CA ILE A 125 20.32 -7.77 14.09
C ILE A 125 21.20 -6.57 13.80
N ALA A 126 21.52 -5.79 14.84
CA ALA A 126 22.37 -4.62 14.71
C ALA A 126 23.74 -4.98 14.14
N HIS A 127 24.38 -6.01 14.68
CA HIS A 127 25.66 -6.50 14.18
C HIS A 127 25.58 -6.93 12.70
N ARG A 128 24.48 -7.55 12.28
CA ARG A 128 24.26 -7.98 10.88
C ARG A 128 24.01 -6.78 9.97
N LEU A 129 23.18 -5.83 10.37
CA LEU A 129 22.92 -4.59 9.61
C LEU A 129 24.18 -3.75 9.40
N THR A 130 25.03 -3.59 10.43
CA THR A 130 26.29 -2.84 10.29
C THR A 130 27.26 -3.51 9.32
N LYS A 131 27.33 -4.85 9.30
CA LYS A 131 28.13 -5.58 8.30
C LYS A 131 27.58 -5.38 6.89
N ARG A 132 26.25 -5.39 6.75
CA ARG A 132 25.54 -5.16 5.50
C ARG A 132 25.81 -3.79 4.92
N ASP A 133 25.78 -2.76 5.76
CA ASP A 133 25.87 -1.39 5.28
C ASP A 133 27.25 -1.00 4.74
N ASN A 134 28.28 -1.68 5.25
CA ASN A 134 29.65 -1.58 4.77
C ASN A 134 29.92 -2.41 3.50
N SER A 135 28.96 -3.22 3.02
CA SER A 135 29.10 -4.11 1.86
C SER A 135 28.16 -3.70 0.73
N GLU A 136 28.72 -3.20 -0.38
CA GLU A 136 27.94 -2.92 -1.59
C GLU A 136 27.25 -4.18 -2.14
N ASN A 137 27.90 -5.35 -2.01
CA ASN A 137 27.36 -6.64 -2.42
C ASN A 137 26.10 -7.00 -1.61
N GLU A 138 26.07 -6.75 -0.30
CA GLU A 138 24.89 -7.05 0.51
C GLU A 138 23.73 -6.07 0.26
N LYS A 139 24.01 -4.81 -0.09
CA LYS A 139 22.98 -3.83 -0.53
C LYS A 139 22.35 -4.23 -1.87
N ALA A 140 23.17 -4.66 -2.83
CA ALA A 140 22.68 -5.22 -4.08
C ALA A 140 21.83 -6.47 -3.85
N ALA A 141 22.24 -7.34 -2.92
CA ALA A 141 21.52 -8.58 -2.60
C ALA A 141 20.09 -8.34 -2.07
N ILE A 142 19.83 -7.24 -1.35
CA ILE A 142 18.46 -6.88 -0.92
C ILE A 142 17.56 -6.54 -2.10
N HIS A 143 18.09 -5.73 -3.01
CA HIS A 143 17.37 -5.30 -4.18
C HIS A 143 17.06 -6.53 -5.05
N ILE A 144 18.04 -7.40 -5.21
CA ILE A 144 17.87 -8.68 -5.91
C ILE A 144 16.85 -9.58 -5.19
N ALA A 145 16.91 -9.69 -3.86
CA ALA A 145 15.94 -10.46 -3.09
C ALA A 145 14.50 -9.96 -3.29
N LYS A 146 14.28 -8.64 -3.28
CA LYS A 146 12.96 -8.04 -3.54
C LYS A 146 12.46 -8.32 -4.96
N THR A 147 13.36 -8.30 -5.95
CA THR A 147 13.01 -8.61 -7.35
C THR A 147 12.83 -10.10 -7.63
N LYS A 148 13.34 -10.97 -6.75
CA LYS A 148 13.20 -12.44 -6.82
C LYS A 148 12.11 -13.04 -5.94
N SER A 149 11.59 -12.29 -4.97
CA SER A 149 10.47 -12.74 -4.15
C SER A 149 9.32 -13.16 -5.06
N SER A 150 8.75 -14.34 -4.79
CA SER A 150 7.59 -14.85 -5.53
C SER A 150 6.28 -14.21 -5.09
N ASP A 151 6.28 -13.49 -3.96
CA ASP A 151 5.12 -12.79 -3.40
C ASP A 151 5.55 -11.52 -2.63
N PRO A 152 6.22 -10.55 -3.28
CA PRO A 152 6.80 -9.36 -2.63
C PRO A 152 5.75 -8.42 -2.03
N TYR A 153 4.48 -8.60 -2.38
CA TYR A 153 3.40 -7.75 -1.90
C TYR A 153 2.36 -8.51 -1.10
N ASP A 154 2.60 -9.78 -0.76
CA ASP A 154 1.69 -10.61 0.03
C ASP A 154 0.29 -10.79 -0.59
N LEU A 155 0.23 -10.88 -1.92
CA LEU A 155 -1.00 -11.14 -2.67
C LEU A 155 -1.36 -12.63 -2.68
N ASP A 156 -0.41 -13.50 -2.38
CA ASP A 156 -0.61 -14.94 -2.20
C ASP A 156 -0.55 -15.37 -0.72
N PHE A 157 -0.76 -14.40 0.18
CA PHE A 157 -0.85 -14.61 1.63
C PHE A 157 0.41 -15.24 2.22
N SER A 158 1.58 -14.99 1.63
CA SER A 158 2.85 -15.50 2.13
C SER A 158 3.20 -15.04 3.55
N SER A 159 2.59 -13.95 4.03
CA SER A 159 2.70 -13.44 5.40
C SER A 159 1.75 -14.13 6.38
N ALA A 160 0.79 -14.94 5.90
CA ALA A 160 -0.14 -15.65 6.75
C ALA A 160 0.61 -16.64 7.65
N ILE A 161 0.42 -16.40 8.94
CA ILE A 161 1.08 -17.06 10.05
C ILE A 161 0.58 -18.50 10.18
N ASP A 162 -0.73 -18.61 10.39
CA ASP A 162 -1.48 -19.85 10.44
C ASP A 162 -2.44 -19.88 9.25
N PRO A 163 -2.69 -21.06 8.68
CA PRO A 163 -3.82 -21.30 7.81
C PRO A 163 -5.11 -20.77 8.44
N ILE A 164 -5.66 -19.71 7.87
CA ILE A 164 -6.97 -19.18 8.24
C ILE A 164 -7.89 -19.18 7.04
N LYS A 165 -9.20 -19.31 7.30
CA LYS A 165 -10.21 -19.17 6.27
C LYS A 165 -10.84 -17.80 6.36
N ILE A 166 -10.70 -17.03 5.29
CA ILE A 166 -11.18 -15.65 5.18
C ILE A 166 -12.37 -15.63 4.24
N LEU A 167 -13.54 -15.27 4.76
CA LEU A 167 -14.71 -15.00 3.93
C LEU A 167 -14.70 -13.54 3.49
N VAL A 168 -14.66 -13.30 2.19
CA VAL A 168 -14.74 -11.96 1.60
C VAL A 168 -16.15 -11.69 1.11
N ILE A 169 -16.73 -10.54 1.47
CA ILE A 169 -18.10 -10.16 1.16
C ILE A 169 -18.16 -8.77 0.52
N ASN A 170 -18.96 -8.65 -0.53
CA ASN A 170 -19.29 -7.39 -1.18
C ASN A 170 -20.80 -7.34 -1.44
N SER A 171 -21.51 -6.67 -0.53
CA SER A 171 -22.96 -6.48 -0.59
C SER A 171 -23.32 -5.22 -1.38
N ARG A 172 -24.32 -5.33 -2.25
CA ARG A 172 -24.92 -4.24 -3.02
C ARG A 172 -26.43 -4.40 -2.98
N ALA A 173 -27.17 -3.36 -3.38
CA ALA A 173 -28.64 -3.37 -3.37
C ALA A 173 -29.29 -4.63 -3.99
N SER A 174 -28.74 -5.12 -5.09
CA SER A 174 -29.30 -6.24 -5.85
C SER A 174 -28.37 -7.45 -5.99
N SER A 175 -27.21 -7.44 -5.35
CA SER A 175 -26.25 -8.56 -5.46
C SER A 175 -25.33 -8.67 -4.25
N LEU A 176 -24.89 -9.90 -3.98
CA LEU A 176 -23.89 -10.22 -2.97
C LEU A 176 -22.83 -11.10 -3.60
N LYS A 177 -21.61 -10.59 -3.72
CA LYS A 177 -20.45 -11.40 -4.12
C LYS A 177 -19.76 -11.94 -2.87
N PHE A 178 -19.31 -13.19 -2.95
CA PHE A 178 -18.61 -13.85 -1.85
C PHE A 178 -17.43 -14.67 -2.37
N SER A 179 -16.37 -14.73 -1.58
CA SER A 179 -15.22 -15.60 -1.87
C SER A 179 -14.66 -16.14 -0.56
N LEU A 180 -14.41 -17.44 -0.48
CA LEU A 180 -13.72 -18.04 0.66
C LEU A 180 -12.28 -18.34 0.27
N PHE A 181 -11.34 -17.68 0.95
CA PHE A 181 -9.92 -17.97 0.83
C PHE A 181 -9.47 -18.87 1.98
N ASP A 182 -8.56 -19.78 1.66
CA ASP A 182 -7.77 -20.52 2.63
C ASP A 182 -6.31 -20.11 2.40
N THR A 183 -5.68 -19.48 3.40
CA THR A 183 -4.36 -18.85 3.22
C THR A 183 -3.22 -19.83 2.95
N ARG A 184 -3.49 -21.15 2.96
CA ARG A 184 -2.55 -22.17 2.48
C ARG A 184 -2.38 -22.15 0.97
N TYR A 185 -3.36 -21.64 0.25
CA TYR A 185 -3.41 -21.70 -1.21
C TYR A 185 -3.52 -20.30 -1.80
N SER A 186 -2.91 -20.13 -2.97
CA SER A 186 -2.97 -18.87 -3.72
C SER A 186 -4.31 -18.67 -4.43
N VAL A 187 -5.23 -19.64 -4.45
CA VAL A 187 -6.54 -19.53 -5.10
C VAL A 187 -7.67 -19.61 -4.08
N ALA A 188 -8.79 -18.94 -4.38
CA ALA A 188 -9.98 -19.03 -3.56
C ALA A 188 -10.51 -20.48 -3.55
N ALA A 189 -10.88 -20.98 -2.37
CA ALA A 189 -11.52 -22.29 -2.23
C ALA A 189 -12.90 -22.31 -2.90
N MET A 190 -13.62 -21.19 -2.80
CA MET A 190 -14.91 -20.96 -3.47
C MET A 190 -15.07 -19.47 -3.80
N ASP A 191 -15.66 -19.17 -4.94
CA ASP A 191 -16.02 -17.82 -5.38
C ASP A 191 -17.41 -17.83 -6.01
N GLY A 192 -18.22 -16.82 -5.75
CA GLY A 192 -19.57 -16.78 -6.27
C GLY A 192 -20.30 -15.46 -6.09
N ILE A 193 -21.50 -15.43 -6.65
CA ILE A 193 -22.42 -14.31 -6.57
C ILE A 193 -23.84 -14.83 -6.36
N VAL A 194 -24.58 -14.16 -5.50
CA VAL A 194 -26.04 -14.14 -5.48
C VAL A 194 -26.46 -12.84 -6.15
N ASP A 195 -27.23 -12.92 -7.22
CA ASP A 195 -27.54 -11.78 -8.09
C ASP A 195 -29.05 -11.63 -8.27
N LYS A 196 -29.47 -10.42 -8.66
CA LYS A 196 -30.87 -10.01 -8.74
C LYS A 196 -31.65 -10.23 -7.44
N ILE A 197 -31.04 -9.97 -6.28
CA ILE A 197 -31.71 -10.00 -4.96
C ILE A 197 -32.93 -9.07 -4.98
N GLY A 198 -34.03 -9.50 -4.36
CA GLY A 198 -35.32 -8.80 -4.37
C GLY A 198 -36.17 -9.03 -5.63
N SER A 199 -35.75 -9.94 -6.52
CA SER A 199 -36.44 -10.26 -7.77
C SER A 199 -36.93 -11.71 -7.81
N LEU A 200 -38.01 -11.99 -8.56
CA LEU A 200 -38.43 -13.35 -8.89
C LEU A 200 -37.40 -14.13 -9.73
N PHE A 201 -36.42 -13.43 -10.31
CA PHE A 201 -35.35 -13.99 -11.13
C PHE A 201 -34.00 -14.02 -10.39
N SER A 202 -34.01 -13.94 -9.07
CA SER A 202 -32.82 -14.14 -8.23
C SER A 202 -32.14 -15.49 -8.57
N TYR A 203 -30.81 -15.47 -8.64
CA TYR A 203 -30.03 -16.66 -8.94
C TYR A 203 -28.68 -16.59 -8.23
N TYR A 204 -28.03 -17.74 -8.09
CA TYR A 204 -26.65 -17.83 -7.66
C TYR A 204 -25.80 -18.56 -8.70
N LYS A 205 -24.53 -18.19 -8.79
CA LYS A 205 -23.53 -18.90 -9.59
C LYS A 205 -22.14 -18.70 -9.03
N GLY A 206 -21.24 -19.62 -9.31
CA GLY A 206 -19.84 -19.53 -8.91
C GLY A 206 -19.05 -20.78 -9.24
N SER A 207 -17.85 -20.82 -8.72
CA SER A 207 -16.92 -21.94 -8.85
C SER A 207 -16.26 -22.22 -7.51
N GLY A 208 -15.88 -23.47 -7.28
CA GLY A 208 -15.10 -23.85 -6.12
C GLY A 208 -14.20 -25.04 -6.41
N ALA A 209 -13.44 -25.48 -5.40
CA ALA A 209 -12.52 -26.60 -5.52
C ALA A 209 -13.18 -27.92 -6.02
N LYS A 210 -14.50 -28.04 -5.88
CA LYS A 210 -15.31 -29.20 -6.33
C LYS A 210 -16.04 -28.97 -7.66
N GLY A 211 -15.79 -27.86 -8.35
CA GLY A 211 -16.39 -27.50 -9.64
C GLY A 211 -17.35 -26.32 -9.59
N ASP A 212 -17.96 -26.03 -10.73
CA ASP A 212 -18.89 -24.92 -10.91
C ASP A 212 -20.28 -25.24 -10.32
N PHE A 213 -20.94 -24.22 -9.79
CA PHE A 213 -22.29 -24.31 -9.26
C PHE A 213 -23.16 -23.17 -9.77
N LYS A 214 -24.45 -23.43 -9.95
CA LYS A 214 -25.46 -22.43 -10.30
C LYS A 214 -26.86 -22.91 -9.93
N GLY A 215 -27.76 -21.97 -9.66
CA GLY A 215 -29.17 -22.28 -9.46
C GLY A 215 -30.04 -21.03 -9.36
N ASN A 216 -31.32 -21.20 -9.64
CA ASN A 216 -32.33 -20.16 -9.40
C ASN A 216 -32.87 -20.33 -7.97
N VAL A 217 -33.12 -19.22 -7.28
CA VAL A 217 -33.57 -19.21 -5.90
C VAL A 217 -34.22 -17.88 -5.61
N LEU A 218 -35.36 -17.86 -4.93
CA LEU A 218 -35.96 -16.61 -4.49
C LEU A 218 -35.21 -16.10 -3.26
N VAL A 219 -34.61 -14.91 -3.37
CA VAL A 219 -33.87 -14.25 -2.29
C VAL A 219 -34.33 -12.80 -2.22
N GLY A 220 -35.06 -12.44 -1.17
CA GLY A 220 -35.68 -11.13 -1.00
C GLY A 220 -34.77 -10.08 -0.34
N SER A 221 -33.75 -10.50 0.40
CA SER A 221 -32.90 -9.60 1.21
C SER A 221 -31.43 -10.02 1.22
N ILE A 222 -30.56 -9.12 1.69
CA ILE A 222 -29.13 -9.43 1.87
C ILE A 222 -28.96 -10.49 2.96
N GLU A 223 -29.75 -10.45 4.03
CA GLU A 223 -29.73 -11.48 5.06
C GLU A 223 -30.05 -12.88 4.50
N GLU A 224 -31.07 -13.00 3.63
CA GLU A 224 -31.38 -14.27 2.97
C GLU A 224 -30.26 -14.72 2.01
N ALA A 225 -29.64 -13.77 1.31
CA ALA A 225 -28.49 -14.06 0.45
C ALA A 225 -27.30 -14.60 1.26
N ILE A 226 -27.01 -14.02 2.43
CA ILE A 226 -25.95 -14.47 3.33
C ILE A 226 -26.23 -15.89 3.84
N LYS A 227 -27.47 -16.17 4.27
CA LYS A 227 -27.87 -17.52 4.70
C LYS A 227 -27.69 -18.54 3.57
N LEU A 228 -28.02 -18.16 2.33
CA LEU A 228 -27.76 -19.00 1.16
C LEU A 228 -26.26 -19.22 0.95
N VAL A 229 -25.42 -18.19 1.06
CA VAL A 229 -23.96 -18.34 0.94
C VAL A 229 -23.41 -19.30 2.00
N VAL A 230 -23.82 -19.17 3.26
CA VAL A 230 -23.43 -20.10 4.33
C VAL A 230 -23.82 -21.54 3.99
N LYS A 231 -25.04 -21.74 3.49
CA LYS A 231 -25.50 -23.05 3.02
C LYS A 231 -24.66 -23.60 1.86
N LEU A 232 -24.29 -22.77 0.88
CA LEU A 232 -23.43 -23.18 -0.24
C LEU A 232 -22.03 -23.57 0.22
N LEU A 233 -21.45 -22.80 1.14
CA LEU A 233 -20.11 -23.07 1.69
C LEU A 233 -20.07 -24.37 2.51
N THR A 234 -21.16 -24.72 3.18
CA THR A 234 -21.28 -25.90 4.06
C THR A 234 -21.97 -27.11 3.42
N ASP A 235 -22.32 -27.04 2.13
CA ASP A 235 -23.03 -28.11 1.45
C ASP A 235 -22.20 -29.40 1.41
N ALA A 236 -22.79 -30.54 1.79
CA ALA A 236 -22.05 -31.80 1.87
C ALA A 236 -21.46 -32.25 0.52
N LYS A 237 -22.08 -31.88 -0.61
CA LYS A 237 -21.65 -32.27 -1.95
C LYS A 237 -20.68 -31.25 -2.54
N GLY A 238 -21.03 -29.97 -2.51
CA GLY A 238 -20.30 -28.89 -3.19
C GLY A 238 -19.55 -27.91 -2.27
N GLY A 239 -19.81 -27.95 -0.96
CA GLY A 239 -19.20 -27.07 0.03
C GLY A 239 -17.71 -27.33 0.26
N VAL A 240 -17.05 -26.31 0.79
CA VAL A 240 -15.59 -26.24 1.02
C VAL A 240 -15.20 -26.18 2.50
N ILE A 241 -16.20 -26.08 3.37
CA ILE A 241 -16.06 -26.16 4.84
C ILE A 241 -17.16 -27.07 5.39
N SER A 242 -16.90 -27.69 6.54
CA SER A 242 -17.87 -28.58 7.22
C SER A 242 -18.81 -27.78 8.11
N THR A 243 -18.26 -26.76 8.79
CA THR A 243 -19.02 -25.87 9.69
C THR A 243 -18.67 -24.42 9.43
N ILE A 244 -19.63 -23.52 9.66
CA ILE A 244 -19.39 -22.08 9.48
C ILE A 244 -18.29 -21.55 10.42
N ASP A 245 -18.10 -22.16 11.59
CA ASP A 245 -17.08 -21.80 12.59
C ASP A 245 -15.63 -21.99 12.09
N GLU A 246 -15.42 -22.65 10.95
CA GLU A 246 -14.09 -22.72 10.32
C GLU A 246 -13.64 -21.36 9.74
N ILE A 247 -14.58 -20.43 9.56
CA ILE A 247 -14.29 -19.06 9.12
C ILE A 247 -13.85 -18.25 10.33
N THR A 248 -12.56 -17.90 10.38
CA THR A 248 -11.99 -17.16 11.51
C THR A 248 -11.91 -15.65 11.25
N ALA A 249 -12.08 -15.22 10.00
CA ALA A 249 -12.12 -13.80 9.63
C ALA A 249 -13.07 -13.52 8.47
N VAL A 250 -13.66 -12.33 8.46
CA VAL A 250 -14.54 -11.85 7.40
C VAL A 250 -14.09 -10.47 6.91
N GLY A 251 -13.73 -10.36 5.64
CA GLY A 251 -13.38 -9.10 4.99
C GLY A 251 -14.58 -8.51 4.25
N HIS A 252 -15.03 -7.33 4.67
CA HIS A 252 -16.18 -6.62 4.10
C HIS A 252 -15.69 -5.47 3.23
N ARG A 253 -16.06 -5.46 1.95
CA ARG A 253 -15.91 -4.24 1.14
C ARG A 253 -16.89 -3.18 1.65
N VAL A 254 -16.36 -1.98 1.88
CA VAL A 254 -17.15 -0.78 2.22
C VAL A 254 -16.83 0.30 1.19
N VAL A 255 -17.85 0.89 0.58
CA VAL A 255 -17.63 1.87 -0.49
C VAL A 255 -17.10 3.19 0.05
N HIS A 256 -17.73 3.76 1.08
CA HIS A 256 -17.31 5.05 1.61
C HIS A 256 -16.88 4.93 3.08
N GLY A 257 -15.57 5.05 3.35
CA GLY A 257 -14.99 5.04 4.71
C GLY A 257 -14.88 6.42 5.36
N GLY A 258 -15.26 7.47 4.63
CA GLY A 258 -15.22 8.83 5.15
C GLY A 258 -13.80 9.36 5.31
N ASN A 259 -13.64 10.37 6.16
CA ASN A 259 -12.36 11.04 6.36
C ASN A 259 -11.53 10.46 7.51
N LYS A 260 -12.05 9.48 8.27
CA LYS A 260 -11.39 8.91 9.44
C LYS A 260 -10.47 7.73 9.11
N PHE A 261 -10.83 6.91 8.13
CA PHE A 261 -10.10 5.67 7.83
C PHE A 261 -9.19 5.82 6.61
N SER A 262 -7.88 5.67 6.83
CA SER A 262 -6.88 5.56 5.76
C SER A 262 -6.56 4.12 5.35
N ASN A 263 -7.13 3.13 6.06
CA ASN A 263 -6.79 1.72 5.97
C ASN A 263 -7.95 0.80 6.31
N SER A 264 -7.77 -0.48 6.05
CA SER A 264 -8.66 -1.54 6.56
C SER A 264 -8.61 -1.62 8.10
N VAL A 265 -9.78 -1.80 8.73
CA VAL A 265 -9.92 -1.76 10.20
C VAL A 265 -10.78 -2.90 10.71
N VAL A 266 -10.48 -3.39 11.91
CA VAL A 266 -11.37 -4.32 12.63
C VAL A 266 -12.65 -3.57 13.00
N ILE A 267 -13.79 -4.16 12.66
CA ILE A 267 -15.11 -3.57 12.82
C ILE A 267 -15.51 -3.60 14.29
N ASN A 268 -15.93 -2.46 14.79
CA ASN A 268 -16.62 -2.29 16.06
C ASN A 268 -17.79 -1.30 15.86
N ASN A 269 -18.56 -1.03 16.93
CA ASN A 269 -19.71 -0.13 16.84
C ASN A 269 -19.34 1.29 16.34
N SER A 270 -18.18 1.83 16.74
CA SER A 270 -17.74 3.14 16.27
C SER A 270 -17.43 3.16 14.78
N VAL A 271 -16.91 2.06 14.23
CA VAL A 271 -16.69 1.92 12.78
C VAL A 271 -18.02 1.91 12.04
N ILE A 272 -19.01 1.14 12.51
CA ILE A 272 -20.34 1.07 11.90
C ILE A 272 -21.02 2.44 11.89
N GLU A 273 -21.00 3.17 13.01
CA GLU A 273 -21.59 4.51 13.09
C GLU A 273 -20.90 5.50 12.16
N ASN A 274 -19.58 5.40 11.97
CA ASN A 274 -18.90 6.24 10.99
C ASN A 274 -19.26 5.87 9.55
N ILE A 275 -19.46 4.59 9.23
CA ILE A 275 -19.95 4.20 7.88
C ILE A 275 -21.35 4.78 7.63
N LYS A 276 -22.23 4.77 8.66
CA LYS A 276 -23.59 5.33 8.59
C LYS A 276 -23.59 6.83 8.30
N GLU A 277 -22.67 7.60 8.91
CA GLU A 277 -22.50 9.04 8.69
C GLU A 277 -22.29 9.38 7.20
N PHE A 278 -21.66 8.50 6.44
CA PHE A 278 -21.37 8.69 5.00
C PHE A 278 -22.39 8.02 4.06
N ASN A 279 -23.51 7.48 4.57
CA ASN A 279 -24.59 6.92 3.75
C ASN A 279 -25.12 7.93 2.72
N VAL A 280 -25.16 9.22 3.07
CA VAL A 280 -25.62 10.30 2.18
C VAL A 280 -24.81 10.41 0.89
N PHE A 281 -23.51 10.04 0.92
CA PHE A 281 -22.63 10.10 -0.25
C PHE A 281 -22.55 8.77 -1.02
N ALA A 282 -23.02 7.67 -0.43
CA ALA A 282 -23.05 6.35 -1.04
C ALA A 282 -24.34 5.56 -0.72
N PRO A 283 -25.54 6.11 -1.01
CA PRO A 283 -26.82 5.57 -0.54
C PRO A 283 -27.16 4.19 -1.13
N PHE A 284 -26.66 3.89 -2.33
CA PHE A 284 -26.86 2.59 -2.98
C PHE A 284 -25.82 1.52 -2.58
N HIS A 285 -24.93 1.84 -1.64
CA HIS A 285 -23.81 0.98 -1.26
C HIS A 285 -23.67 0.79 0.25
N ASN A 286 -23.36 1.86 1.00
CA ASN A 286 -23.03 1.76 2.42
C ASN A 286 -24.14 1.10 3.27
N PRO A 287 -25.44 1.39 3.07
CA PRO A 287 -26.51 0.72 3.82
C PRO A 287 -26.48 -0.81 3.67
N TYR A 288 -26.28 -1.32 2.45
CA TYR A 288 -26.20 -2.76 2.18
C TYR A 288 -24.88 -3.37 2.65
N ASN A 289 -23.79 -2.59 2.68
CA ASN A 289 -22.54 -3.02 3.33
C ASN A 289 -22.77 -3.23 4.83
N ILE A 290 -23.43 -2.27 5.51
CA ILE A 290 -23.76 -2.37 6.93
C ILE A 290 -24.69 -3.56 7.21
N GLU A 291 -25.75 -3.75 6.42
CA GLU A 291 -26.67 -4.89 6.57
C GLU A 291 -25.90 -6.22 6.50
N GLY A 292 -24.99 -6.35 5.54
CA GLY A 292 -24.15 -7.53 5.40
C GLY A 292 -23.18 -7.75 6.58
N ILE A 293 -22.55 -6.67 7.06
CA ILE A 293 -21.67 -6.68 8.24
C ILE A 293 -22.44 -7.16 9.47
N GLU A 294 -23.56 -6.51 9.79
CA GLU A 294 -24.35 -6.81 10.99
C GLU A 294 -24.92 -8.23 10.94
N CYS A 295 -25.38 -8.70 9.77
CA CYS A 295 -25.85 -10.06 9.58
C CYS A 295 -24.75 -11.09 9.88
N LEU A 296 -23.57 -10.93 9.28
CA LEU A 296 -22.48 -11.88 9.48
C LEU A 296 -21.89 -11.80 10.89
N MET A 297 -21.86 -10.64 11.54
CA MET A 297 -21.44 -10.53 12.94
C MET A 297 -22.36 -11.33 13.88
N ARG A 298 -23.66 -11.44 13.55
CA ARG A 298 -24.59 -12.32 14.29
C ARG A 298 -24.34 -13.81 14.02
N LEU A 299 -24.01 -14.17 12.78
CA LEU A 299 -23.79 -15.56 12.36
C LEU A 299 -22.41 -16.11 12.73
N LEU A 300 -21.40 -15.24 12.79
CA LEU A 300 -19.99 -15.55 13.06
C LEU A 300 -19.45 -14.69 14.21
N PRO A 301 -20.04 -14.76 15.43
CA PRO A 301 -19.67 -13.86 16.53
C PRO A 301 -18.22 -14.04 17.02
N ASN A 302 -17.60 -15.19 16.73
CA ASN A 302 -16.21 -15.49 17.10
C ASN A 302 -15.20 -15.12 16.00
N ALA A 303 -15.67 -14.81 14.78
CA ALA A 303 -14.79 -14.40 13.70
C ALA A 303 -14.42 -12.92 13.87
N SER A 304 -13.25 -12.53 13.37
CA SER A 304 -12.88 -11.11 13.28
C SER A 304 -13.45 -10.49 12.00
N HIS A 305 -14.20 -9.40 12.14
CA HIS A 305 -14.79 -8.68 11.01
C HIS A 305 -13.95 -7.47 10.65
N ILE A 306 -13.57 -7.32 9.38
CA ILE A 306 -12.70 -6.24 8.90
C ILE A 306 -13.44 -5.45 7.82
N ALA A 307 -13.45 -4.11 7.92
CA ALA A 307 -13.90 -3.23 6.86
C ALA A 307 -12.71 -2.84 5.98
N VAL A 308 -12.84 -2.99 4.67
CA VAL A 308 -11.87 -2.57 3.65
C VAL A 308 -12.52 -1.53 2.75
N PHE A 309 -11.99 -0.31 2.75
CA PHE A 309 -12.64 0.86 2.15
C PHE A 309 -12.12 1.17 0.75
N ASP A 310 -13.02 1.42 -0.20
CA ASP A 310 -12.63 1.91 -1.55
C ASP A 310 -11.96 3.29 -1.50
N THR A 311 -12.24 4.10 -0.48
CA THR A 311 -11.69 5.45 -0.32
C THR A 311 -10.29 5.48 0.31
N ALA A 312 -9.84 4.38 0.94
CA ALA A 312 -8.64 4.36 1.77
C ALA A 312 -7.35 4.66 0.97
N PHE A 313 -7.18 4.04 -0.20
CA PHE A 313 -5.99 4.19 -1.03
C PHE A 313 -5.74 5.64 -1.49
N HIS A 314 -6.82 6.43 -1.60
CA HIS A 314 -6.78 7.81 -2.07
C HIS A 314 -6.60 8.83 -0.92
N LYS A 315 -6.56 8.38 0.34
CA LYS A 315 -6.55 9.29 1.50
C LYS A 315 -5.34 10.24 1.52
N GLY A 316 -4.20 9.79 1.00
CA GLY A 316 -2.96 10.56 0.90
C GLY A 316 -2.91 11.60 -0.23
N MET A 317 -4.01 11.84 -0.97
CA MET A 317 -4.05 12.89 -2.00
C MET A 317 -3.71 14.26 -1.39
N PRO A 318 -2.91 15.09 -2.09
CA PRO A 318 -2.54 16.43 -1.64
C PRO A 318 -3.71 17.41 -1.71
N ASP A 319 -3.67 18.47 -0.90
CA ASP A 319 -4.74 19.47 -0.79
C ASP A 319 -5.16 20.09 -2.12
N HIS A 320 -4.21 20.37 -3.02
CA HIS A 320 -4.51 20.93 -4.34
C HIS A 320 -5.29 19.97 -5.26
N ALA A 321 -5.31 18.67 -4.97
CA ALA A 321 -6.03 17.66 -5.75
C ALA A 321 -7.37 17.28 -5.13
N HIS A 322 -7.47 17.27 -3.80
CA HIS A 322 -8.71 16.83 -3.12
C HIS A 322 -9.66 17.95 -2.70
N LYS A 323 -9.18 19.19 -2.57
CA LYS A 323 -10.03 20.35 -2.28
C LYS A 323 -10.74 20.81 -3.55
N TYR A 324 -12.04 21.11 -3.43
CA TYR A 324 -12.79 21.76 -4.51
C TYR A 324 -12.63 23.28 -4.44
N ALA A 325 -12.57 23.96 -5.59
CA ALA A 325 -12.47 25.41 -5.68
C ALA A 325 -13.81 26.11 -5.30
N LEU A 326 -14.21 25.98 -4.04
CA LEU A 326 -15.44 26.50 -3.45
C LEU A 326 -15.14 27.60 -2.43
N THR A 327 -16.19 28.18 -1.85
CA THR A 327 -16.06 29.20 -0.80
C THR A 327 -15.24 28.67 0.39
N PRO A 328 -14.51 29.55 1.12
CA PRO A 328 -13.67 29.12 2.24
C PRO A 328 -14.40 28.29 3.30
N SER A 329 -15.68 28.59 3.58
CA SER A 329 -16.49 27.84 4.54
C SER A 329 -16.70 26.37 4.14
N LEU A 330 -16.96 26.10 2.85
CA LEU A 330 -17.09 24.74 2.33
C LEU A 330 -15.72 24.09 2.14
N ASN A 331 -14.72 24.85 1.71
CA ASN A 331 -13.38 24.32 1.48
C ASN A 331 -12.68 23.90 2.78
N ASN A 332 -12.96 24.56 3.90
CA ASN A 332 -12.47 24.18 5.23
C ASN A 332 -13.23 23.00 5.85
N ASN A 333 -14.33 22.54 5.23
CA ASN A 333 -15.07 21.38 5.68
C ASN A 333 -14.40 20.10 5.14
N GLU A 334 -13.78 19.32 6.03
CA GLU A 334 -13.10 18.06 5.67
C GLU A 334 -14.02 16.96 5.15
N ILE A 335 -15.34 17.13 5.25
CA ILE A 335 -16.31 16.24 4.60
C ILE A 335 -16.39 16.55 3.10
N ILE A 336 -16.28 17.83 2.70
CA ILE A 336 -16.45 18.27 1.31
C ILE A 336 -15.08 18.27 0.62
N ARG A 337 -14.75 17.11 0.07
CA ARG A 337 -13.49 16.87 -0.64
C ARG A 337 -13.64 15.71 -1.62
N ARG A 338 -12.67 15.57 -2.52
CA ARG A 338 -12.47 14.35 -3.29
C ARG A 338 -12.07 13.24 -2.33
N TYR A 339 -12.84 12.16 -2.32
CA TYR A 339 -12.45 10.91 -1.66
C TYR A 339 -11.86 9.93 -2.64
N GLY A 340 -12.48 9.78 -3.82
CA GLY A 340 -12.11 8.75 -4.78
C GLY A 340 -12.58 7.35 -4.39
N PHE A 341 -12.80 6.49 -5.38
CA PHE A 341 -13.27 5.11 -5.19
C PHE A 341 -12.56 4.16 -6.15
N HIS A 342 -12.85 2.87 -6.00
CA HIS A 342 -12.09 1.76 -6.57
C HIS A 342 -10.64 1.69 -6.05
N GLY A 343 -10.35 2.29 -4.89
CA GLY A 343 -9.01 2.29 -4.30
C GLY A 343 -8.49 0.89 -4.02
N ILE A 344 -9.36 -0.07 -3.68
CA ILE A 344 -8.98 -1.48 -3.52
C ILE A 344 -8.37 -2.03 -4.83
N ASN A 345 -9.04 -1.82 -5.96
CA ASN A 345 -8.56 -2.31 -7.24
C ASN A 345 -7.35 -1.53 -7.76
N HIS A 346 -7.35 -0.20 -7.63
CA HIS A 346 -6.21 0.65 -8.04
C HIS A 346 -4.94 0.29 -7.27
N HIS A 347 -5.06 0.02 -5.97
CA HIS A 347 -3.96 -0.46 -5.16
C HIS A 347 -3.51 -1.86 -5.61
N PHE A 348 -4.45 -2.80 -5.80
CA PHE A 348 -4.12 -4.15 -6.27
C PHE A 348 -3.32 -4.15 -7.57
N VAL A 349 -3.79 -3.42 -8.60
CA VAL A 349 -3.11 -3.41 -9.90
C VAL A 349 -1.78 -2.67 -9.88
N THR A 350 -1.62 -1.72 -8.96
CA THR A 350 -0.33 -1.06 -8.71
C THR A 350 0.71 -2.06 -8.19
N LEU A 351 0.32 -2.86 -7.19
CA LEU A 351 1.19 -3.91 -6.64
C LEU A 351 1.50 -4.98 -7.69
N LYS A 352 0.48 -5.43 -8.45
CA LYS A 352 0.70 -6.42 -9.53
C LYS A 352 1.55 -5.91 -10.69
N ALA A 353 1.44 -4.62 -11.05
CA ALA A 353 2.33 -4.04 -12.05
C ALA A 353 3.78 -3.99 -11.57
N ALA A 354 4.00 -3.59 -10.31
CA ALA A 354 5.32 -3.55 -9.70
C ALA A 354 5.95 -4.96 -9.62
N GLU A 355 5.16 -5.97 -9.23
CA GLU A 355 5.56 -7.39 -9.19
C GLU A 355 5.97 -7.89 -10.59
N TYR A 356 5.12 -7.65 -11.59
CA TYR A 356 5.37 -8.05 -12.98
C TYR A 356 6.65 -7.41 -13.55
N LEU A 357 6.85 -6.11 -13.28
CA LEU A 357 8.03 -5.36 -13.75
C LEU A 357 9.27 -5.64 -12.91
N LYS A 358 9.17 -6.42 -11.82
CA LYS A 358 10.23 -6.64 -10.84
C LYS A 358 10.84 -5.32 -10.36
N LYS A 359 9.98 -4.35 -10.06
CA LYS A 359 10.35 -3.03 -9.54
C LYS A 359 9.56 -2.76 -8.28
N THR A 360 10.05 -1.87 -7.43
CA THR A 360 9.24 -1.41 -6.28
C THR A 360 8.23 -0.36 -6.73
N THR A 361 7.10 -0.25 -6.04
CA THR A 361 6.11 0.81 -6.31
C THR A 361 6.71 2.21 -6.17
N GLY A 362 7.71 2.37 -5.30
CA GLY A 362 8.48 3.59 -5.10
C GLY A 362 9.41 3.98 -6.27
N GLN A 363 9.41 3.23 -7.37
CA GLN A 363 10.20 3.55 -8.58
C GLN A 363 9.32 3.81 -9.81
N LEU A 364 8.00 3.92 -9.61
CA LEU A 364 7.03 3.92 -10.69
C LEU A 364 6.06 5.10 -10.58
N LYS A 365 5.88 5.81 -11.69
CA LYS A 365 4.74 6.68 -11.97
C LYS A 365 3.73 5.90 -12.81
N ILE A 366 2.52 5.72 -12.27
CA ILE A 366 1.52 4.82 -12.83
C ILE A 366 0.22 5.59 -13.05
N ILE A 367 -0.41 5.38 -14.20
CA ILE A 367 -1.82 5.70 -14.41
C ILE A 367 -2.58 4.40 -14.49
N SER A 368 -3.57 4.23 -13.63
CA SER A 368 -4.44 3.06 -13.60
C SER A 368 -5.84 3.43 -14.07
N CYS A 369 -6.32 2.74 -15.11
CA CYS A 369 -7.65 2.90 -15.68
C CYS A 369 -8.52 1.70 -15.27
N HIS A 370 -9.27 1.84 -14.17
CA HIS A 370 -10.32 0.91 -13.82
C HIS A 370 -11.56 1.22 -14.66
N LEU A 371 -11.75 0.46 -15.73
CA LEU A 371 -12.85 0.67 -16.67
C LEU A 371 -13.85 -0.48 -16.51
N GLY A 372 -15.03 -0.18 -15.97
CA GLY A 372 -16.12 -1.13 -15.74
C GLY A 372 -17.47 -0.42 -15.79
N HIS A 373 -18.51 -1.05 -15.22
CA HIS A 373 -19.82 -0.37 -15.12
C HIS A 373 -19.71 0.93 -14.30
N GLY A 374 -18.91 0.92 -13.24
CA GLY A 374 -18.29 2.13 -12.70
C GLY A 374 -16.88 2.24 -13.27
N SER A 375 -16.44 3.44 -13.63
CA SER A 375 -15.12 3.66 -14.21
C SER A 375 -14.39 4.80 -13.51
N SER A 376 -13.12 4.60 -13.16
CA SER A 376 -12.25 5.67 -12.65
C SER A 376 -10.81 5.53 -13.15
N VAL A 377 -10.12 6.66 -13.21
CA VAL A 377 -8.67 6.72 -13.48
C VAL A 377 -7.98 7.25 -12.23
N THR A 378 -6.79 6.74 -11.89
CA THR A 378 -5.98 7.22 -10.77
C THR A 378 -4.55 7.47 -11.21
N ALA A 379 -4.00 8.63 -10.83
CA ALA A 379 -2.59 8.99 -10.94
C ALA A 379 -1.86 8.56 -9.67
N ILE A 380 -0.81 7.76 -9.83
CA ILE A 380 -0.10 7.11 -8.73
C ILE A 380 1.38 7.45 -8.85
N ASP A 381 1.88 8.21 -7.89
CA ASP A 381 3.29 8.60 -7.80
C ASP A 381 3.97 7.79 -6.69
N HIS A 382 4.87 6.89 -7.07
CA HIS A 382 5.73 6.17 -6.13
C HIS A 382 4.91 5.36 -5.11
N GLY A 383 3.86 4.69 -5.60
CA GLY A 383 2.93 3.89 -4.79
C GLY A 383 1.82 4.66 -4.07
N ARG A 384 1.75 6.00 -4.19
CA ARG A 384 0.70 6.82 -3.57
C ARG A 384 -0.25 7.40 -4.61
N SER A 385 -1.55 7.32 -4.36
CA SER A 385 -2.57 8.03 -5.15
C SER A 385 -2.43 9.53 -4.94
N ILE A 386 -2.08 10.27 -5.99
CA ILE A 386 -1.99 11.74 -5.96
C ILE A 386 -3.22 12.43 -6.58
N ASP A 387 -3.98 11.73 -7.42
CA ASP A 387 -5.22 12.22 -8.01
C ASP A 387 -6.09 11.02 -8.47
N THR A 388 -7.41 11.19 -8.51
CA THR A 388 -8.36 10.18 -8.99
C THR A 388 -9.62 10.83 -9.55
N SER A 389 -10.17 10.26 -10.62
CA SER A 389 -11.23 10.92 -11.38
C SER A 389 -12.54 11.04 -10.61
N MET A 390 -12.81 10.11 -9.69
CA MET A 390 -14.02 10.16 -8.86
C MET A 390 -13.85 11.13 -7.68
N GLY A 391 -14.98 11.69 -7.26
CA GLY A 391 -15.07 12.86 -6.40
C GLY A 391 -15.37 12.56 -4.95
N LEU A 392 -16.18 13.47 -4.37
CA LEU A 392 -16.95 13.27 -3.14
C LEU A 392 -17.88 12.05 -3.25
N THR A 393 -18.43 11.83 -4.44
CA THR A 393 -19.29 10.68 -4.74
C THR A 393 -18.73 9.91 -5.95
N PRO A 394 -19.18 8.67 -6.18
CA PRO A 394 -18.75 7.89 -7.34
C PRO A 394 -19.27 8.43 -8.69
N LEU A 395 -19.92 9.60 -8.75
CA LEU A 395 -20.52 10.17 -9.96
C LEU A 395 -19.50 10.94 -10.82
N GLU A 396 -18.56 11.66 -10.20
CA GLU A 396 -17.57 12.50 -10.90
C GLU A 396 -16.62 11.65 -11.77
N GLY A 397 -16.11 12.25 -12.84
CA GLY A 397 -15.03 11.69 -13.65
C GLY A 397 -15.48 11.18 -15.01
N LEU A 398 -15.24 9.89 -15.24
CA LEU A 398 -15.47 9.25 -16.52
C LEU A 398 -16.96 9.10 -16.83
N VAL A 399 -17.28 9.04 -18.13
CA VAL A 399 -18.56 8.45 -18.58
C VAL A 399 -18.57 6.99 -18.12
N MET A 400 -19.67 6.51 -17.54
CA MET A 400 -19.78 5.13 -17.04
C MET A 400 -21.01 4.44 -17.62
N GLY A 401 -21.38 3.25 -17.13
CA GLY A 401 -22.52 2.49 -17.65
C GLY A 401 -23.84 3.31 -17.61
N SER A 402 -24.20 3.82 -16.43
CA SER A 402 -25.42 4.62 -16.21
C SER A 402 -25.14 6.01 -15.61
N ARG A 403 -23.89 6.26 -15.19
CA ARG A 403 -23.45 7.52 -14.57
C ARG A 403 -22.95 8.50 -15.61
N SER A 404 -23.28 9.78 -15.45
CA SER A 404 -22.90 10.85 -16.39
C SER A 404 -21.39 11.07 -16.47
N GLY A 405 -20.67 10.95 -15.34
CA GLY A 405 -19.33 11.50 -15.20
C GLY A 405 -19.38 13.03 -15.08
N ASP A 406 -18.29 13.68 -15.47
CA ASP A 406 -18.15 15.14 -15.46
C ASP A 406 -19.16 15.83 -16.37
N VAL A 407 -19.94 16.73 -15.78
CA VAL A 407 -20.91 17.61 -16.44
C VAL A 407 -20.72 19.03 -15.89
N ASP A 408 -21.03 20.03 -16.70
CA ASP A 408 -20.96 21.44 -16.29
C ASP A 408 -21.86 21.71 -15.07
N PRO A 409 -21.33 22.23 -13.94
CA PRO A 409 -22.14 22.63 -12.80
C PRO A 409 -23.25 23.65 -13.14
N GLY A 410 -23.03 24.52 -14.13
CA GLY A 410 -24.02 25.49 -14.60
C GLY A 410 -25.27 24.83 -15.21
N LEU A 411 -25.14 23.61 -15.76
CA LEU A 411 -26.27 22.85 -16.28
C LEU A 411 -27.28 22.54 -15.17
N PHE A 412 -26.82 22.18 -13.97
CA PHE A 412 -27.72 21.81 -12.87
C PHE A 412 -28.52 23.00 -12.39
N LEU A 413 -27.89 24.18 -12.31
CA LEU A 413 -28.58 25.42 -11.98
C LEU A 413 -29.68 25.73 -13.00
N TYR A 414 -29.39 25.53 -14.30
CA TYR A 414 -30.38 25.71 -15.34
C TYR A 414 -31.54 24.71 -15.24
N LEU A 415 -31.27 23.42 -15.07
CA LEU A 415 -32.30 22.38 -14.93
C LEU A 415 -33.21 22.63 -13.72
N MET A 416 -32.66 23.13 -12.61
CA MET A 416 -33.47 23.54 -11.46
C MET A 416 -34.44 24.68 -11.80
N THR A 417 -34.06 25.62 -12.66
CA THR A 417 -35.00 26.67 -13.13
C THR A 417 -36.11 26.11 -14.02
N LEU A 418 -35.91 24.94 -14.63
CA LEU A 418 -36.94 24.19 -15.37
C LEU A 418 -37.81 23.30 -14.46
N GLY A 419 -37.58 23.32 -13.14
CA GLY A 419 -38.40 22.60 -12.16
C GLY A 419 -37.88 21.22 -11.75
N TYR A 420 -36.70 20.80 -12.22
CA TYR A 420 -36.10 19.55 -11.74
C TYR A 420 -35.69 19.66 -10.26
N THR A 421 -36.08 18.67 -9.47
CA THR A 421 -35.67 18.54 -8.07
C THR A 421 -34.27 17.94 -7.94
N ALA A 422 -33.64 18.10 -6.77
CA ALA A 422 -32.35 17.50 -6.49
C ALA A 422 -32.37 15.96 -6.61
N ASP A 423 -33.47 15.33 -6.19
CA ASP A 423 -33.63 13.86 -6.25
C ASP A 423 -33.79 13.37 -7.70
N GLU A 424 -34.58 14.08 -8.52
CA GLU A 424 -34.72 13.78 -9.96
C GLU A 424 -33.38 13.92 -10.68
N LEU A 425 -32.63 14.98 -10.40
CA LEU A 425 -31.29 15.17 -10.96
C LEU A 425 -30.33 14.06 -10.50
N ASN A 426 -30.32 13.73 -9.21
CA ASN A 426 -29.48 12.67 -8.67
C ASN A 426 -29.79 11.31 -9.32
N ASN A 427 -31.07 10.96 -9.49
CA ASN A 427 -31.50 9.74 -10.15
C ASN A 427 -31.14 9.74 -11.65
N MET A 428 -31.40 10.83 -12.37
CA MET A 428 -31.05 10.98 -13.78
C MET A 428 -29.55 10.78 -14.00
N LEU A 429 -28.71 11.40 -13.17
CA LEU A 429 -27.26 11.38 -13.31
C LEU A 429 -26.64 10.04 -12.92
N ASN A 430 -27.23 9.29 -11.98
CA ASN A 430 -26.68 8.00 -11.53
C ASN A 430 -27.20 6.79 -12.30
N GLU A 431 -28.47 6.80 -12.73
CA GLU A 431 -29.16 5.60 -13.22
C GLU A 431 -29.62 5.69 -14.69
N GLN A 432 -29.67 6.90 -15.26
CA GLN A 432 -30.26 7.15 -16.59
C GLN A 432 -29.30 7.80 -17.60
N SER A 433 -28.09 8.16 -17.18
CA SER A 433 -27.09 8.85 -17.98
C SER A 433 -26.03 7.88 -18.52
N GLY A 434 -24.83 8.38 -18.83
CA GLY A 434 -23.69 7.56 -19.22
C GLY A 434 -23.85 6.88 -20.59
N ILE A 435 -23.22 5.72 -20.76
CA ILE A 435 -23.32 4.89 -21.96
C ILE A 435 -24.79 4.54 -22.25
N LYS A 436 -25.56 4.19 -21.20
CA LYS A 436 -26.99 3.89 -21.30
C LYS A 436 -27.79 5.06 -21.87
N GLY A 437 -27.64 6.25 -21.29
CA GLY A 437 -28.39 7.43 -21.72
C GLY A 437 -28.02 7.90 -23.13
N VAL A 438 -26.74 7.79 -23.53
CA VAL A 438 -26.29 8.22 -24.87
C VAL A 438 -26.62 7.20 -25.95
N SER A 439 -26.47 5.90 -25.65
CA SER A 439 -26.76 4.83 -26.62
C SER A 439 -28.26 4.56 -26.76
N GLU A 440 -29.04 4.76 -25.69
CA GLU A 440 -30.43 4.30 -25.54
C GLU A 440 -30.59 2.78 -25.73
N ILE A 441 -29.52 2.01 -25.50
CA ILE A 441 -29.50 0.54 -25.68
C ILE A 441 -29.28 -0.13 -24.34
N SER A 442 -28.11 0.09 -23.73
CA SER A 442 -27.66 -0.67 -22.57
C SER A 442 -26.61 0.09 -21.76
N SER A 443 -26.47 -0.26 -20.48
CA SER A 443 -25.34 0.19 -19.66
C SER A 443 -24.09 -0.70 -19.80
N TYR A 444 -24.19 -1.82 -20.52
CA TYR A 444 -23.10 -2.76 -20.75
C TYR A 444 -22.37 -2.45 -22.06
N MET A 445 -21.06 -2.16 -21.96
CA MET A 445 -20.24 -1.76 -23.11
C MET A 445 -20.23 -2.79 -24.24
N GLU A 446 -20.26 -4.09 -23.93
CA GLU A 446 -20.23 -5.16 -24.93
C GLU A 446 -21.45 -5.11 -25.87
N GLU A 447 -22.65 -4.92 -25.32
CA GLU A 447 -23.88 -4.76 -26.09
C GLU A 447 -23.84 -3.48 -26.95
N VAL A 448 -23.27 -2.41 -26.41
CA VAL A 448 -23.13 -1.14 -27.14
C VAL A 448 -22.06 -1.24 -28.25
N LEU A 449 -20.96 -1.95 -28.04
CA LEU A 449 -19.96 -2.18 -29.09
C LEU A 449 -20.56 -3.01 -30.23
N THR A 450 -21.26 -4.10 -29.91
CA THR A 450 -21.96 -4.92 -30.91
C THR A 450 -22.92 -4.07 -31.76
N ALA A 451 -23.75 -3.24 -31.11
CA ALA A 451 -24.65 -2.35 -31.83
C ALA A 451 -23.92 -1.30 -32.67
N ALA A 452 -22.74 -0.83 -32.22
CA ALA A 452 -21.92 0.11 -32.98
C ALA A 452 -21.30 -0.55 -34.22
N GLU A 453 -20.88 -1.81 -34.12
CA GLU A 453 -20.41 -2.63 -35.26
C GLU A 453 -21.53 -2.86 -36.29
N ASP A 454 -22.77 -3.04 -35.82
CA ASP A 454 -23.99 -3.10 -36.65
C ASP A 454 -24.39 -1.73 -37.25
N GLY A 455 -23.61 -0.67 -37.02
CA GLY A 455 -23.80 0.65 -37.61
C GLY A 455 -24.71 1.60 -36.83
N ASN A 456 -25.07 1.28 -35.57
CA ASN A 456 -25.88 2.17 -34.74
C ASN A 456 -25.11 3.44 -34.33
N LYS A 457 -25.54 4.59 -34.84
CA LYS A 457 -24.87 5.88 -34.61
C LYS A 457 -24.91 6.37 -33.17
N LYS A 458 -25.94 6.03 -32.38
CA LYS A 458 -26.00 6.37 -30.95
C LYS A 458 -24.99 5.54 -30.16
N ALA A 459 -24.87 4.26 -30.49
CA ALA A 459 -23.88 3.37 -29.90
C ALA A 459 -22.43 3.80 -30.23
N GLU A 460 -22.14 4.09 -31.51
CA GLU A 460 -20.85 4.65 -31.93
C GLU A 460 -20.50 5.93 -31.17
N LYS A 461 -21.48 6.83 -30.99
CA LYS A 461 -21.31 8.07 -30.21
C LYS A 461 -21.00 7.79 -28.74
N ALA A 462 -21.72 6.87 -28.11
CA ALA A 462 -21.50 6.50 -26.71
C ALA A 462 -20.08 5.94 -26.49
N VAL A 463 -19.63 5.02 -27.35
CA VAL A 463 -18.27 4.44 -27.29
C VAL A 463 -17.20 5.52 -27.49
N ARG A 464 -17.39 6.42 -28.46
CA ARG A 464 -16.46 7.53 -28.70
C ARG A 464 -16.39 8.49 -27.51
N MET A 465 -17.52 8.86 -26.92
CA MET A 465 -17.57 9.72 -25.73
C MET A 465 -16.85 9.08 -24.54
N PHE A 466 -17.05 7.79 -24.31
CA PHE A 466 -16.36 7.04 -23.28
C PHE A 466 -14.83 7.04 -23.50
N CYS A 467 -14.37 6.57 -24.66
CA CYS A 467 -12.93 6.46 -24.95
C CYS A 467 -12.24 7.83 -24.93
N TYR A 468 -12.90 8.87 -25.46
CA TYR A 468 -12.38 10.24 -25.45
C TYR A 468 -12.21 10.77 -24.02
N ARG A 469 -13.17 10.53 -23.14
CA ARG A 469 -13.07 10.98 -21.74
C ARG A 469 -11.92 10.28 -21.02
N VAL A 470 -11.74 8.97 -21.21
CA VAL A 470 -10.60 8.23 -20.62
C VAL A 470 -9.27 8.77 -21.15
N LYS A 471 -9.14 8.97 -22.46
CA LYS A 471 -7.94 9.54 -23.10
C LYS A 471 -7.57 10.92 -22.52
N LYS A 472 -8.57 11.79 -22.30
CA LYS A 472 -8.35 13.10 -21.66
C LYS A 472 -7.80 12.97 -20.24
N TYR A 473 -8.34 12.04 -19.44
CA TYR A 473 -7.86 11.81 -18.08
C TYR A 473 -6.43 11.27 -18.06
N ILE A 474 -6.07 10.38 -19.00
CA ILE A 474 -4.68 9.93 -19.16
C ILE A 474 -3.76 11.13 -19.44
N GLY A 475 -4.10 12.00 -20.40
CA GLY A 475 -3.31 13.19 -20.69
C GLY A 475 -3.19 14.15 -19.48
N ALA A 476 -4.29 14.40 -18.78
CA ALA A 476 -4.30 15.22 -17.57
C ALA A 476 -3.38 14.65 -16.47
N TYR A 477 -3.38 13.33 -16.29
CA TYR A 477 -2.59 12.68 -15.26
C TYR A 477 -1.13 12.45 -15.65
N ILE A 478 -0.79 12.37 -16.94
CA ILE A 478 0.60 12.47 -17.40
C ILE A 478 1.18 13.84 -17.00
N ALA A 479 0.39 14.90 -17.19
CA ALA A 479 0.78 16.26 -16.79
C ALA A 479 0.92 16.39 -15.27
N ALA A 480 -0.04 15.87 -14.49
CA ALA A 480 0.01 15.90 -13.02
C ALA A 480 1.21 15.11 -12.45
N LEU A 481 1.60 14.01 -13.09
CA LEU A 481 2.75 13.20 -12.68
C LEU A 481 4.10 13.75 -13.19
N GLY A 482 4.10 14.64 -14.17
CA GLY A 482 5.33 15.10 -14.84
C GLY A 482 6.07 13.97 -15.55
N GLY A 483 5.34 13.00 -16.10
CA GLY A 483 5.88 11.79 -16.73
C GLY A 483 5.07 10.53 -16.39
N LEU A 484 5.36 9.43 -17.08
CA LEU A 484 4.65 8.16 -16.90
C LEU A 484 5.57 6.99 -17.19
N ASP A 485 5.56 5.98 -16.33
CA ASP A 485 6.28 4.71 -16.56
C ASP A 485 5.33 3.60 -17.02
N VAL A 486 4.11 3.56 -16.45
CA VAL A 486 3.15 2.48 -16.70
C VAL A 486 1.72 3.01 -16.87
N LEU A 487 1.07 2.62 -17.95
CA LEU A 487 -0.37 2.73 -18.15
C LEU A 487 -1.03 1.36 -17.92
N ILE A 488 -2.01 1.29 -17.03
CA ILE A 488 -2.70 0.03 -16.69
C ILE A 488 -4.16 0.11 -17.13
N PHE A 489 -4.63 -0.90 -17.85
CA PHE A 489 -6.05 -1.17 -18.07
C PHE A 489 -6.54 -2.31 -17.20
N THR A 490 -7.61 -2.07 -16.44
CA THR A 490 -8.23 -3.05 -15.55
C THR A 490 -9.75 -2.82 -15.47
N GLY A 491 -10.45 -3.59 -14.64
CA GLY A 491 -11.91 -3.58 -14.57
C GLY A 491 -12.55 -4.31 -15.77
N GLY A 492 -13.87 -4.56 -15.69
CA GLY A 492 -14.57 -5.44 -16.62
C GLY A 492 -14.54 -5.01 -18.10
N ILE A 493 -14.43 -3.71 -18.39
CA ILE A 493 -14.25 -3.20 -19.76
C ILE A 493 -12.77 -3.14 -20.11
N GLY A 494 -11.94 -2.56 -19.23
CA GLY A 494 -10.54 -2.29 -19.53
C GLY A 494 -9.72 -3.57 -19.74
N SER A 495 -10.03 -4.63 -18.98
CA SER A 495 -9.32 -5.89 -19.09
C SER A 495 -9.80 -6.78 -20.25
N ASN A 496 -11.04 -6.60 -20.72
CA ASN A 496 -11.66 -7.49 -21.71
C ASN A 496 -11.82 -6.88 -23.11
N SER A 497 -11.97 -5.55 -23.24
CA SER A 497 -12.25 -4.92 -24.53
C SER A 497 -10.98 -4.44 -25.23
N THR A 498 -10.50 -5.26 -26.18
CA THR A 498 -9.39 -4.93 -27.09
C THR A 498 -9.63 -3.62 -27.84
N GLU A 499 -10.84 -3.43 -28.38
CA GLU A 499 -11.20 -2.26 -29.16
C GLU A 499 -11.19 -0.97 -28.33
N VAL A 500 -11.73 -1.00 -27.10
CA VAL A 500 -11.73 0.17 -26.21
C VAL A 500 -10.31 0.59 -25.87
N ARG A 501 -9.42 -0.36 -25.54
CA ARG A 501 -7.99 -0.06 -25.29
C ARG A 501 -7.33 0.58 -26.51
N ALA A 502 -7.54 0.02 -27.69
CA ALA A 502 -6.97 0.56 -28.93
C ALA A 502 -7.44 2.00 -29.21
N ARG A 503 -8.75 2.27 -29.10
CA ARG A 503 -9.32 3.61 -29.29
C ARG A 503 -8.78 4.64 -28.27
N ILE A 504 -8.55 4.21 -27.02
CA ILE A 504 -8.00 5.06 -25.95
C ILE A 504 -6.52 5.35 -26.20
N CYS A 505 -5.72 4.37 -26.62
CA CYS A 505 -4.28 4.55 -26.86
C CYS A 505 -3.96 5.27 -28.18
N GLN A 506 -4.87 5.26 -29.15
CA GLN A 506 -4.64 5.91 -30.45
C GLN A 506 -4.27 7.40 -30.30
N GLY A 507 -3.12 7.79 -30.84
CA GLY A 507 -2.62 9.18 -30.80
C GLY A 507 -1.97 9.58 -29.47
N LEU A 508 -1.62 8.62 -28.60
CA LEU A 508 -0.81 8.84 -27.40
C LEU A 508 0.69 8.56 -27.62
N ASP A 509 1.11 8.28 -28.85
CA ASP A 509 2.51 8.07 -29.23
C ASP A 509 3.44 9.26 -28.86
N PRO A 510 3.03 10.55 -28.94
CA PRO A 510 3.92 11.65 -28.53
C PRO A 510 4.20 11.66 -27.04
N PHE A 511 3.34 11.00 -26.24
CA PHE A 511 3.53 10.80 -24.80
C PHE A 511 4.27 9.49 -24.49
N GLY A 512 4.75 8.78 -25.51
CA GLY A 512 5.52 7.54 -25.38
C GLY A 512 4.65 6.29 -25.13
N ILE A 513 3.35 6.36 -25.39
CA ILE A 513 2.41 5.24 -25.28
C ILE A 513 2.10 4.71 -26.68
N THR A 514 2.68 3.56 -27.02
CA THR A 514 2.34 2.81 -28.24
C THR A 514 2.02 1.37 -27.87
N ILE A 515 0.90 0.84 -28.39
CA ILE A 515 0.49 -0.54 -28.14
C ILE A 515 0.76 -1.43 -29.36
N ASP A 516 1.14 -2.67 -29.10
CA ASP A 516 1.18 -3.74 -30.08
C ASP A 516 -0.25 -4.29 -30.26
N ASP A 517 -0.81 -4.09 -31.45
CA ASP A 517 -2.17 -4.50 -31.78
C ASP A 517 -2.39 -6.02 -31.74
N ASP A 518 -1.36 -6.82 -32.08
CA ASP A 518 -1.44 -8.27 -32.00
C ASP A 518 -1.41 -8.73 -30.55
N ALA A 519 -0.51 -8.18 -29.73
CA ALA A 519 -0.49 -8.44 -28.29
C ALA A 519 -1.83 -8.05 -27.64
N ASN A 520 -2.40 -6.89 -28.01
CA ASN A 520 -3.68 -6.42 -27.52
C ASN A 520 -4.87 -7.34 -27.90
N ARG A 521 -4.84 -7.95 -29.10
CA ARG A 521 -5.80 -8.98 -29.54
C ARG A 521 -5.57 -10.33 -28.87
N GLN A 522 -4.34 -10.62 -28.47
CA GLN A 522 -3.94 -11.87 -27.84
C GLN A 522 -4.18 -11.92 -26.34
N VAL A 523 -4.58 -10.81 -25.71
CA VAL A 523 -4.97 -10.78 -24.30
C VAL A 523 -5.98 -11.90 -24.00
N ARG A 524 -5.68 -12.72 -22.99
CA ARG A 524 -6.51 -13.83 -22.48
C ARG A 524 -6.79 -13.60 -20.98
N PRO A 525 -7.87 -12.86 -20.67
CA PRO A 525 -8.23 -12.46 -19.31
C PRO A 525 -8.36 -13.59 -18.28
N PHE A 526 -8.62 -14.82 -18.73
CA PHE A 526 -8.84 -15.97 -17.85
C PHE A 526 -7.58 -16.85 -17.67
N LEU A 527 -6.51 -16.59 -18.42
CA LEU A 527 -5.29 -17.42 -18.39
C LEU A 527 -4.12 -16.74 -17.72
N ARG A 528 -4.05 -15.40 -17.75
CA ARG A 528 -2.94 -14.62 -17.21
C ARG A 528 -3.45 -13.43 -16.42
N GLN A 529 -2.83 -13.18 -15.27
CA GLN A 529 -3.18 -12.05 -14.41
C GLN A 529 -2.74 -10.71 -15.01
N VAL A 530 -1.58 -10.69 -15.68
CA VAL A 530 -0.95 -9.50 -16.27
C VAL A 530 -0.49 -9.84 -17.68
N GLU A 531 -0.78 -8.95 -18.62
CA GLU A 531 -0.30 -9.02 -20.00
C GLU A 531 0.20 -7.66 -20.46
N GLU A 532 1.42 -7.61 -21.00
CA GLU A 532 1.97 -6.40 -21.60
C GLU A 532 1.52 -6.29 -23.06
N ILE A 533 0.98 -5.12 -23.41
CA ILE A 533 0.49 -4.81 -24.76
C ILE A 533 1.21 -3.61 -25.37
N SER A 534 2.27 -3.09 -24.75
CA SER A 534 3.10 -2.04 -25.35
C SER A 534 4.01 -2.59 -26.43
N GLU A 535 4.29 -1.79 -27.46
CA GLU A 535 5.38 -2.10 -28.41
C GLU A 535 6.73 -2.17 -27.68
N ALA A 536 7.68 -2.94 -28.22
CA ALA A 536 8.98 -3.17 -27.58
C ALA A 536 9.79 -1.88 -27.32
N ASN A 537 9.65 -0.87 -28.17
CA ASN A 537 10.33 0.43 -28.08
C ASN A 537 9.49 1.52 -27.39
N SER A 538 8.28 1.18 -26.91
CA SER A 538 7.42 2.11 -26.17
C SER A 538 8.12 2.57 -24.88
N LYS A 539 8.16 3.89 -24.64
CA LYS A 539 8.76 4.45 -23.42
C LYS A 539 7.91 4.12 -22.19
N VAL A 540 6.59 4.11 -22.37
CA VAL A 540 5.62 3.75 -21.34
C VAL A 540 5.22 2.30 -21.52
N LYS A 541 5.28 1.50 -20.46
CA LYS A 541 4.74 0.14 -20.47
C LYS A 541 3.23 0.17 -20.37
N THR A 542 2.54 -0.52 -21.28
CA THR A 542 1.07 -0.61 -21.23
C THR A 542 0.67 -2.02 -20.83
N LEU A 543 0.04 -2.14 -19.66
CA LEU A 543 -0.33 -3.42 -19.07
C LEU A 543 -1.84 -3.59 -19.02
N VAL A 544 -2.31 -4.80 -19.27
CA VAL A 544 -3.67 -5.24 -18.99
C VAL A 544 -3.62 -6.14 -17.76
N ILE A 545 -4.28 -5.71 -16.68
CA ILE A 545 -4.27 -6.43 -15.40
C ILE A 545 -5.70 -6.79 -15.01
N GLN A 546 -5.94 -8.07 -14.80
CA GLN A 546 -7.26 -8.56 -14.37
C GLN A 546 -7.57 -8.07 -12.95
N PRO A 547 -8.78 -7.60 -12.66
CA PRO A 547 -9.14 -7.17 -11.32
C PRO A 547 -9.27 -8.37 -10.37
N ASP A 548 -8.67 -8.29 -9.18
CA ASP A 548 -8.87 -9.28 -8.11
C ASP A 548 -9.08 -8.58 -6.75
N GLU A 549 -10.15 -7.79 -6.67
CA GLU A 549 -10.53 -7.06 -5.45
C GLU A 549 -10.73 -7.99 -4.25
N LYS A 550 -11.26 -9.21 -4.49
CA LYS A 550 -11.52 -10.20 -3.44
C LYS A 550 -10.23 -10.65 -2.76
N ARG A 551 -9.17 -10.92 -3.53
CA ARG A 551 -7.83 -11.22 -3.01
C ARG A 551 -7.25 -10.05 -2.25
N MET A 552 -7.39 -8.84 -2.79
CA MET A 552 -6.93 -7.64 -2.12
C MET A 552 -7.64 -7.43 -0.77
N ILE A 553 -8.95 -7.66 -0.69
CA ILE A 553 -9.71 -7.61 0.57
C ILE A 553 -9.27 -8.70 1.54
N ALA A 554 -9.02 -9.93 1.07
CA ALA A 554 -8.51 -11.02 1.91
C ALA A 554 -7.12 -10.68 2.48
N ARG A 555 -6.22 -10.13 1.66
CA ARG A 555 -4.91 -9.63 2.08
C ARG A 555 -5.05 -8.51 3.10
N GLU A 556 -5.87 -7.50 2.82
CA GLU A 556 -6.12 -6.39 3.74
C GLU A 556 -6.73 -6.86 5.07
N THR A 557 -7.55 -7.92 5.03
CA THR A 557 -8.09 -8.57 6.23
C THR A 557 -6.98 -9.19 7.07
N LEU A 558 -6.09 -9.98 6.45
CA LEU A 558 -4.92 -10.54 7.11
C LEU A 558 -4.01 -9.44 7.70
N HIS A 559 -3.78 -8.37 6.94
CA HIS A 559 -2.94 -7.26 7.36
C HIS A 559 -3.56 -6.49 8.53
N ALA A 560 -4.88 -6.25 8.51
CA ALA A 560 -5.61 -5.62 9.60
C ALA A 560 -5.55 -6.45 10.88
N LEU A 561 -5.67 -7.78 10.78
CA LEU A 561 -5.49 -8.68 11.92
C LEU A 561 -4.07 -8.58 12.49
N GLY A 562 -3.04 -8.60 11.64
CA GLY A 562 -1.64 -8.45 12.07
C GLY A 562 -1.35 -7.09 12.73
N ARG A 563 -2.03 -6.01 12.30
CA ARG A 563 -1.98 -4.71 12.97
C ARG A 563 -2.67 -4.78 14.34
N HIS A 564 -3.89 -5.31 14.40
CA HIS A 564 -4.70 -5.36 15.62
C HIS A 564 -4.09 -6.22 16.73
N THR A 565 -3.57 -7.41 16.41
CA THR A 565 -2.93 -8.30 17.40
C THR A 565 -1.69 -7.69 18.03
N THR A 566 -0.90 -6.95 17.25
CA THR A 566 0.30 -6.28 17.79
C THR A 566 -0.09 -5.07 18.64
N VAL A 567 -1.10 -4.32 18.20
CA VAL A 567 -1.60 -3.14 18.93
C VAL A 567 -2.21 -3.58 20.25
N SER A 568 -3.20 -4.46 20.27
CA SER A 568 -3.94 -4.88 21.49
C SER A 568 -3.08 -5.42 22.64
N ARG A 569 -1.94 -6.05 22.34
CA ARG A 569 -1.05 -6.64 23.35
C ARG A 569 -0.15 -5.62 24.06
N ARG A 570 0.08 -4.44 23.47
CA ARG A 570 0.99 -3.38 23.97
C ARG A 570 0.43 -1.97 23.79
N GLU A 571 -0.86 -1.86 23.55
CA GLU A 571 -1.53 -0.62 23.15
C GLU A 571 -1.31 0.48 24.20
N GLN A 572 -1.22 0.10 25.47
CA GLN A 572 -0.96 1.03 26.56
C GLN A 572 0.52 1.44 26.69
N GLU A 573 1.48 0.55 26.37
CA GLU A 573 2.91 0.84 26.56
C GLU A 573 3.47 1.77 25.47
N TYR A 574 3.08 1.58 24.21
CA TYR A 574 3.61 2.38 23.09
C TYR A 574 2.90 3.73 22.95
N LYS A 575 1.60 3.79 23.21
CA LYS A 575 0.85 5.07 23.27
C LYS A 575 1.34 5.98 24.41
N GLN A 576 2.10 5.44 25.36
CA GLN A 576 2.68 6.21 26.48
C GLN A 576 4.19 6.43 26.36
N THR A 577 4.87 5.77 25.42
CA THR A 577 6.32 5.95 25.24
C THR A 577 6.57 7.18 24.35
N PRO A 578 7.18 8.25 24.87
CA PRO A 578 7.40 9.47 24.11
C PRO A 578 8.51 9.29 23.07
N ILE A 579 8.30 9.84 21.89
CA ILE A 579 9.28 9.95 20.81
C ILE A 579 9.67 11.43 20.72
N PRO A 580 10.96 11.80 20.88
CA PRO A 580 11.41 13.16 20.61
C PRO A 580 10.97 13.61 19.22
N VAL A 581 10.44 14.83 19.09
CA VAL A 581 10.08 15.40 17.79
C VAL A 581 11.02 16.56 17.49
N ASN A 582 11.72 16.47 16.36
CA ASN A 582 12.57 17.51 15.84
C ASN A 582 12.05 18.01 14.50
N VAL A 583 12.10 19.33 14.33
CA VAL A 583 11.83 19.98 13.06
C VAL A 583 13.11 19.90 12.23
N SER A 584 13.05 19.17 11.14
CA SER A 584 14.09 19.19 10.12
C SER A 584 13.97 20.51 9.37
N ALA A 585 14.73 21.50 9.85
CA ALA A 585 14.91 22.74 9.14
C ALA A 585 15.41 22.44 7.73
N HIS A 586 15.07 23.32 6.77
CA HIS A 586 15.64 23.25 5.44
C HIS A 586 17.16 23.10 5.50
N HIS A 587 17.71 22.24 4.66
CA HIS A 587 19.14 22.00 4.69
C HIS A 587 19.63 21.42 3.38
N VAL A 588 20.95 21.42 3.24
CA VAL A 588 21.65 20.89 2.08
C VAL A 588 22.59 19.78 2.52
N HIS A 589 22.56 18.69 1.79
CA HIS A 589 23.63 17.71 1.76
C HIS A 589 24.47 17.96 0.51
N VAL A 590 25.79 17.86 0.65
CA VAL A 590 26.73 18.10 -0.46
C VAL A 590 27.69 16.93 -0.59
N THR A 591 28.13 16.70 -1.83
CA THR A 591 29.32 15.91 -2.10
C THR A 591 30.57 16.71 -1.76
N GLU A 592 31.71 16.03 -1.61
CA GLU A 592 32.99 16.71 -1.43
C GLU A 592 33.33 17.62 -2.61
N GLU A 593 33.08 17.16 -3.84
CA GLU A 593 33.24 17.93 -5.08
C GLU A 593 32.40 19.22 -5.06
N ALA A 594 31.11 19.09 -4.71
CA ALA A 594 30.21 20.23 -4.64
C ALA A 594 30.66 21.24 -3.59
N PHE A 595 31.14 20.76 -2.43
CA PHE A 595 31.67 21.64 -1.39
C PHE A 595 32.89 22.43 -1.87
N ARG A 596 33.82 21.80 -2.60
CA ARG A 596 34.98 22.50 -3.18
C ARG A 596 34.57 23.60 -4.16
N VAL A 597 33.57 23.35 -5.00
CA VAL A 597 33.03 24.38 -5.91
C VAL A 597 32.43 25.56 -5.14
N LEU A 598 31.71 25.27 -4.05
CA LEU A 598 31.00 26.28 -3.27
C LEU A 598 31.89 27.08 -2.31
N PHE A 599 32.95 26.48 -1.76
CA PHE A 599 33.77 27.08 -0.69
C PHE A 599 35.27 27.14 -0.99
N GLY A 600 35.72 26.59 -2.12
CA GLY A 600 37.11 26.60 -2.57
C GLY A 600 37.89 25.32 -2.24
N GLU A 601 38.99 25.11 -2.97
CA GLU A 601 39.91 23.98 -2.78
C GLU A 601 40.57 23.99 -1.39
N GLY A 602 40.77 22.80 -0.82
CA GLY A 602 41.43 22.60 0.48
C GLY A 602 40.61 22.94 1.72
N ARG A 603 39.36 23.43 1.59
CA ARG A 603 38.44 23.56 2.73
C ARG A 603 37.69 22.25 3.00
N GLN A 604 37.28 22.07 4.25
CA GLN A 604 36.44 20.95 4.69
C GLN A 604 35.24 21.48 5.48
N LEU A 605 34.17 20.69 5.55
CA LEU A 605 33.03 20.97 6.43
C LEU A 605 33.48 21.16 7.87
N THR A 606 33.09 22.28 8.46
CA THR A 606 33.43 22.61 9.85
C THR A 606 32.27 22.23 10.77
N PRO A 607 32.40 21.25 11.68
CA PRO A 607 31.32 20.93 12.60
C PRO A 607 30.99 22.10 13.52
N LYS A 608 29.72 22.54 13.53
CA LYS A 608 29.23 23.61 14.40
C LYS A 608 28.38 23.09 15.57
N ALA A 609 27.50 22.13 15.30
CA ALA A 609 26.66 21.51 16.32
C ALA A 609 26.33 20.07 15.90
N SER A 610 26.38 19.13 16.85
CA SER A 610 25.91 17.77 16.63
C SER A 610 24.40 17.75 16.42
N LEU A 611 23.94 16.88 15.52
CA LEU A 611 22.51 16.60 15.34
C LEU A 611 22.07 15.45 16.26
N SER A 612 20.76 15.18 16.28
CA SER A 612 20.18 14.10 17.09
C SER A 612 20.72 12.72 16.71
N GLN A 613 20.97 12.51 15.42
CA GLN A 613 21.54 11.28 14.89
C GLN A 613 23.06 11.25 15.06
N PRO A 614 23.63 10.16 15.63
CA PRO A 614 25.06 9.98 15.81
C PRO A 614 25.88 10.21 14.53
N GLY A 615 27.03 10.89 14.67
CA GLY A 615 27.95 11.16 13.56
C GLY A 615 27.50 12.27 12.59
N GLN A 616 26.25 12.73 12.69
CA GLN A 616 25.75 13.84 11.88
C GLN A 616 25.91 15.18 12.60
N PHE A 617 26.17 16.24 11.83
CA PHE A 617 26.37 17.57 12.37
C PHE A 617 25.87 18.66 11.43
N ALA A 618 25.39 19.76 12.00
CA ALA A 618 25.22 21.01 11.28
C ALA A 618 26.60 21.66 11.10
N ALA A 619 26.96 21.96 9.86
CA ALA A 619 28.23 22.59 9.53
C ALA A 619 28.22 24.10 9.80
N ALA A 620 29.37 24.76 9.96
CA ALA A 620 29.44 26.21 10.10
C ALA A 620 29.03 26.91 8.79
N GLU A 621 29.28 26.24 7.68
CA GLU A 621 29.01 26.66 6.32
C GLU A 621 27.51 26.66 6.02
N THR A 622 27.12 27.62 5.18
CA THR A 622 25.76 27.77 4.68
C THR A 622 25.79 28.15 3.22
N VAL A 623 24.77 27.75 2.47
CA VAL A 623 24.58 28.15 1.07
C VAL A 623 23.30 28.96 0.93
N ASN A 624 23.25 29.78 -0.10
CA ASN A 624 22.00 30.37 -0.56
C ASN A 624 21.40 29.46 -1.63
N LEU A 625 20.11 29.16 -1.47
CA LEU A 625 19.31 28.48 -2.47
C LEU A 625 18.74 29.52 -3.42
N ILE A 626 18.97 29.37 -4.71
CA ILE A 626 18.49 30.30 -5.74
C ILE A 626 17.60 29.51 -6.70
N GLY A 627 16.30 29.78 -6.64
CA GLY A 627 15.29 29.23 -7.54
C GLY A 627 14.83 30.26 -8.58
N PRO A 628 13.96 29.87 -9.53
CA PRO A 628 13.50 30.74 -10.60
C PRO A 628 12.83 32.05 -10.14
N LYS A 629 12.15 32.05 -8.98
CA LYS A 629 11.39 33.19 -8.47
C LYS A 629 12.11 33.97 -7.39
N GLY A 630 13.06 33.36 -6.68
CA GLY A 630 13.64 33.97 -5.51
C GLY A 630 14.75 33.15 -4.87
N ARG A 631 15.15 33.57 -3.67
CA ARG A 631 16.24 32.98 -2.92
C ARG A 631 15.88 32.68 -1.47
N VAL A 632 16.45 31.61 -0.92
CA VAL A 632 16.49 31.34 0.53
C VAL A 632 17.95 31.43 0.95
N GLU A 633 18.25 32.30 1.91
CA GLU A 633 19.62 32.60 2.30
C GLU A 633 20.06 31.76 3.50
N LYS A 634 21.36 31.50 3.58
CA LYS A 634 22.03 30.90 4.75
C LYS A 634 21.44 29.54 5.15
N VAL A 635 21.05 28.73 4.16
CA VAL A 635 20.61 27.35 4.37
C VAL A 635 21.79 26.50 4.81
N ARG A 636 21.59 25.76 5.90
CA ARG A 636 22.64 25.01 6.58
C ARG A 636 23.08 23.79 5.77
N ILE A 637 24.38 23.53 5.72
CA ILE A 637 24.89 22.23 5.23
C ILE A 637 24.93 21.24 6.40
N LEU A 638 24.44 20.02 6.18
CA LEU A 638 24.57 18.92 7.14
C LEU A 638 25.66 17.95 6.69
N GLY A 639 26.60 17.67 7.59
CA GLY A 639 27.66 16.69 7.43
C GLY A 639 27.29 15.33 8.03
N PRO A 640 28.04 14.26 7.67
CA PRO A 640 29.19 14.27 6.77
C PRO A 640 28.80 14.44 5.28
N TYR A 641 29.81 14.50 4.39
CA TYR A 641 29.57 14.49 2.95
C TYR A 641 28.72 13.29 2.52
N ARG A 642 27.89 13.49 1.49
CA ARG A 642 27.08 12.42 0.88
C ARG A 642 27.61 12.07 -0.53
N LYS A 643 27.13 10.95 -1.06
CA LYS A 643 27.40 10.51 -2.44
C LYS A 643 26.81 11.46 -3.47
N ASP A 644 25.64 12.03 -3.15
CA ASP A 644 24.90 12.95 -4.01
C ASP A 644 24.52 14.20 -3.23
N SER A 645 24.53 15.35 -3.92
CA SER A 645 24.05 16.61 -3.36
C SER A 645 22.54 16.68 -3.41
N GLN A 646 21.92 17.15 -2.33
CA GLN A 646 20.47 17.17 -2.16
C GLN A 646 20.07 18.39 -1.33
N VAL A 647 18.91 18.96 -1.66
CA VAL A 647 18.30 20.09 -0.94
C VAL A 647 16.94 19.66 -0.41
N GLU A 648 16.75 19.78 0.89
CA GLU A 648 15.45 19.56 1.54
C GLU A 648 14.84 20.93 1.87
N ILE A 649 13.65 21.21 1.32
CA ILE A 649 12.91 22.46 1.50
C ILE A 649 11.50 22.20 2.05
N SER A 650 10.89 23.22 2.66
CA SER A 650 9.48 23.16 3.06
C SER A 650 8.53 23.56 1.92
N ARG A 651 7.23 23.23 2.06
CA ARG A 651 6.18 23.62 1.11
C ARG A 651 6.06 25.14 0.96
N THR A 652 6.24 25.89 2.04
CA THR A 652 6.27 27.36 1.98
C THR A 652 7.42 27.87 1.10
N GLU A 653 8.55 27.17 1.08
CA GLU A 653 9.75 27.59 0.33
C GLU A 653 9.66 27.28 -1.15
N GLU A 654 8.87 26.27 -1.55
CA GLU A 654 8.50 26.01 -2.95
C GLU A 654 7.97 27.29 -3.61
N PHE A 655 7.05 28.00 -2.94
CA PHE A 655 6.49 29.26 -3.45
C PHE A 655 7.48 30.41 -3.48
N LYS A 656 8.47 30.42 -2.57
CA LYS A 656 9.49 31.47 -2.47
C LYS A 656 10.56 31.29 -3.54
N LEU A 657 10.99 30.05 -3.75
CA LEU A 657 12.00 29.67 -4.75
C LEU A 657 11.39 29.55 -6.15
N GLY A 658 10.09 29.26 -6.27
CA GLY A 658 9.44 28.97 -7.54
C GLY A 658 9.77 27.57 -8.05
N ILE A 659 9.81 26.59 -7.14
CA ILE A 659 10.14 25.18 -7.42
C ILE A 659 9.02 24.32 -6.83
N ASP A 660 8.49 23.36 -7.59
CA ASP A 660 7.49 22.40 -7.11
C ASP A 660 8.21 21.10 -6.73
N ALA A 661 8.52 20.92 -5.44
CA ALA A 661 9.32 19.79 -4.97
C ALA A 661 8.41 18.60 -4.59
N PRO A 662 8.73 17.38 -5.05
CA PRO A 662 7.97 16.20 -4.65
C PRO A 662 8.31 15.80 -3.21
N VAL A 663 7.37 15.13 -2.53
CA VAL A 663 7.65 14.47 -1.24
C VAL A 663 8.37 13.16 -1.50
N ARG A 664 9.60 13.03 -1.02
CA ARG A 664 10.49 11.88 -1.23
C ARG A 664 11.21 11.47 0.04
N ASP A 665 11.70 10.23 0.06
CA ASP A 665 12.62 9.80 1.10
C ASP A 665 13.98 10.47 0.87
N SER A 666 14.71 10.84 1.93
CA SER A 666 16.05 11.45 1.78
C SER A 666 16.99 10.50 1.02
N GLY A 667 17.64 10.99 -0.03
CA GLY A 667 18.44 10.21 -0.98
C GLY A 667 17.70 9.77 -2.25
N ASP A 668 16.37 9.84 -2.29
CA ASP A 668 15.57 9.54 -3.48
C ASP A 668 15.40 10.80 -4.35
N ILE A 669 16.41 11.08 -5.17
CA ILE A 669 16.54 12.34 -5.92
C ILE A 669 16.25 12.23 -7.43
N GLU A 670 15.94 11.04 -7.95
CA GLU A 670 15.68 10.87 -9.38
C GLU A 670 14.37 11.52 -9.81
N GLY A 671 14.40 12.22 -10.95
CA GLY A 671 13.23 12.93 -11.49
C GLY A 671 12.75 14.12 -10.64
N THR A 672 13.55 14.57 -9.68
CA THR A 672 13.28 15.74 -8.84
C THR A 672 13.80 17.03 -9.50
N PRO A 673 13.24 18.21 -9.20
CA PRO A 673 13.73 19.46 -9.75
C PRO A 673 15.14 19.80 -9.24
N GLY A 674 15.85 20.62 -10.02
CA GLY A 674 17.15 21.19 -9.68
C GLY A 674 17.07 22.57 -9.02
N ILE A 675 18.21 23.08 -8.58
CA ILE A 675 18.35 24.42 -7.97
C ILE A 675 19.79 24.91 -8.07
N THR A 676 19.99 26.23 -8.01
CA THR A 676 21.35 26.78 -7.87
C THR A 676 21.70 26.96 -6.40
N LEU A 677 22.86 26.43 -6.01
CA LEU A 677 23.50 26.66 -4.72
C LEU A 677 24.56 27.74 -4.87
N GLU A 678 24.61 28.68 -3.93
CA GLU A 678 25.65 29.72 -3.85
C GLU A 678 26.35 29.63 -2.49
N GLY A 679 27.65 29.36 -2.50
CA GLY A 679 28.51 29.39 -1.32
C GLY A 679 29.41 30.63 -1.31
N ASP A 680 30.34 30.69 -0.35
CA ASP A 680 31.22 31.85 -0.17
C ASP A 680 32.19 32.09 -1.35
N PHE A 681 32.55 31.01 -2.06
CA PHE A 681 33.55 31.04 -3.13
C PHE A 681 32.91 30.97 -4.52
N GLY A 682 31.85 30.19 -4.69
CA GLY A 682 31.28 29.92 -6.01
C GLY A 682 29.84 29.47 -5.98
N GLN A 683 29.30 29.21 -7.18
CA GLN A 683 27.95 28.71 -7.39
C GLN A 683 27.98 27.35 -8.08
N LEU A 684 27.03 26.49 -7.72
CA LEU A 684 26.83 25.19 -8.32
C LEU A 684 25.36 25.04 -8.72
N LYS A 685 25.10 24.80 -10.01
CA LYS A 685 23.76 24.43 -10.47
C LYS A 685 23.58 22.92 -10.33
N LEU A 686 22.59 22.52 -9.54
CA LEU A 686 22.12 21.15 -9.49
C LEU A 686 21.02 20.95 -10.54
N ASP A 687 21.12 19.90 -11.34
CA ASP A 687 20.09 19.55 -12.32
C ASP A 687 18.90 18.81 -11.68
N LYS A 688 19.11 18.22 -10.50
CA LYS A 688 18.13 17.50 -9.67
C LYS A 688 18.53 17.56 -8.19
N GLY A 689 17.65 17.11 -7.31
CA GLY A 689 17.96 16.89 -5.89
C GLY A 689 17.16 17.75 -4.91
N VAL A 690 16.19 18.54 -5.38
CA VAL A 690 15.31 19.32 -4.49
C VAL A 690 14.07 18.51 -4.14
N ILE A 691 13.86 18.27 -2.85
CA ILE A 691 12.71 17.50 -2.34
C ILE A 691 12.07 18.18 -1.13
N CYS A 692 10.81 17.83 -0.87
CA CYS A 692 10.25 17.90 0.48
C CYS A 692 10.50 16.55 1.17
N ALA A 693 11.15 16.57 2.32
CA ALA A 693 11.46 15.36 3.05
C ALA A 693 10.18 14.68 3.55
N ARG A 694 10.02 13.39 3.29
CA ARG A 694 8.96 12.61 3.90
C ARG A 694 9.20 12.53 5.41
N ARG A 695 8.19 12.90 6.21
CA ARG A 695 8.21 12.74 7.67
C ARG A 695 8.48 11.28 8.06
N HIS A 696 9.34 11.08 9.06
CA HIS A 696 9.78 9.75 9.47
C HIS A 696 10.21 9.71 10.94
N VAL A 697 10.27 8.51 11.50
CA VAL A 697 10.86 8.24 12.81
C VAL A 697 12.10 7.37 12.62
N HIS A 698 13.23 7.86 13.10
CA HIS A 698 14.44 7.07 13.27
C HIS A 698 14.30 6.19 14.53
N MET A 699 14.64 4.91 14.43
CA MET A 699 14.60 3.95 15.53
C MET A 699 15.83 3.06 15.49
N SER A 700 16.39 2.73 16.65
CA SER A 700 17.27 1.57 16.75
C SER A 700 16.45 0.28 16.60
N PRO A 701 17.08 -0.88 16.31
CA PRO A 701 16.37 -2.17 16.34
C PRO A 701 15.71 -2.46 17.69
N GLU A 702 16.32 -2.01 18.78
CA GLU A 702 15.76 -2.12 20.13
C GLU A 702 14.52 -1.22 20.30
N ASP A 703 14.56 0.02 19.80
CA ASP A 703 13.39 0.90 19.80
C ASP A 703 12.26 0.30 18.96
N ALA A 704 12.52 -0.12 17.72
CA ALA A 704 11.50 -0.69 16.84
C ALA A 704 10.81 -1.91 17.47
N LEU A 705 11.61 -2.80 18.06
CA LEU A 705 11.14 -3.92 18.88
C LEU A 705 10.30 -3.46 20.08
N ARG A 706 10.79 -2.46 20.81
CA ARG A 706 10.10 -1.75 21.88
C ARG A 706 8.93 -0.89 21.37
N PHE A 707 8.62 -0.82 20.09
CA PHE A 707 7.36 -0.24 19.60
C PHE A 707 6.51 -1.28 18.85
N GLY A 708 6.97 -2.54 18.75
CA GLY A 708 6.31 -3.58 17.95
C GLY A 708 6.27 -3.23 16.46
N LEU A 709 7.20 -2.38 16.03
CA LEU A 709 7.35 -1.85 14.69
C LEU A 709 8.50 -2.52 13.96
N ARG A 710 8.46 -2.38 12.65
CA ARG A 710 9.47 -2.87 11.72
C ARG A 710 10.03 -1.70 10.93
N ASP A 711 11.17 -1.93 10.31
CA ASP A 711 11.64 -1.02 9.28
C ASP A 711 10.55 -0.85 8.20
N ARG A 712 10.36 0.40 7.77
CA ARG A 712 9.38 0.81 6.76
C ARG A 712 7.91 0.62 7.11
N ASP A 713 7.59 0.23 8.35
CA ASP A 713 6.23 0.41 8.86
C ASP A 713 5.85 1.89 8.73
N VAL A 714 4.59 2.18 8.43
CA VAL A 714 4.05 3.53 8.37
C VAL A 714 3.11 3.68 9.55
N VAL A 715 3.31 4.69 10.38
CA VAL A 715 2.59 4.85 11.65
C VAL A 715 1.84 6.19 11.73
N LEU A 716 0.85 6.21 12.61
CA LEU A 716 0.19 7.44 13.07
C LEU A 716 0.93 7.92 14.32
N VAL A 717 1.39 9.17 14.32
CA VAL A 717 2.03 9.78 15.48
C VAL A 717 1.23 10.99 15.95
N LYS A 718 0.68 10.91 17.16
CA LYS A 718 0.02 12.03 17.82
C LYS A 718 1.03 12.88 18.53
N ILE A 719 1.03 14.18 18.22
CA ILE A 719 1.80 15.18 18.95
C ILE A 719 0.87 15.84 19.97
N LYS A 720 1.28 15.74 21.24
CA LYS A 720 0.61 16.46 22.33
C LYS A 720 1.22 17.86 22.43
N SER A 721 0.58 18.83 21.80
CA SER A 721 0.91 20.25 21.93
C SER A 721 -0.34 21.05 22.33
N LYS A 722 -0.26 22.39 22.32
CA LYS A 722 -1.44 23.26 22.50
C LYS A 722 -2.54 22.95 21.47
N ARG A 723 -2.15 22.47 20.29
CA ARG A 723 -3.04 22.00 19.23
C ARG A 723 -2.71 20.53 18.94
N GLU A 724 -3.44 19.62 19.57
CA GLU A 724 -3.26 18.19 19.32
C GLU A 724 -3.48 17.87 17.84
N LEU A 725 -2.47 17.25 17.22
CA LEU A 725 -2.50 16.82 15.83
C LEU A 725 -1.94 15.40 15.74
N THR A 726 -2.54 14.59 14.87
CA THR A 726 -2.01 13.26 14.53
C THR A 726 -1.47 13.29 13.12
N PHE A 727 -0.17 13.10 12.98
CA PHE A 727 0.47 12.92 11.68
C PHE A 727 0.29 11.48 11.22
N GLY A 728 -0.32 11.30 10.05
CA GLY A 728 -0.26 10.04 9.31
C GLY A 728 0.91 10.00 8.34
N ASP A 729 1.07 8.87 7.67
CA ASP A 729 2.13 8.61 6.68
C ASP A 729 3.57 8.72 7.21
N VAL A 730 3.76 8.58 8.53
CA VAL A 730 5.08 8.66 9.17
C VAL A 730 5.85 7.37 8.94
N LEU A 731 6.91 7.43 8.14
CA LEU A 731 7.74 6.26 7.83
C LEU A 731 8.64 5.90 9.02
N VAL A 732 8.64 4.64 9.43
CA VAL A 732 9.60 4.12 10.41
C VAL A 732 10.88 3.74 9.67
N ARG A 733 12.02 4.22 10.15
CA ARG A 733 13.35 3.87 9.64
C ARG A 733 14.15 3.24 10.77
N VAL A 734 14.54 1.98 10.61
CA VAL A 734 15.25 1.24 11.64
C VAL A 734 16.71 1.04 11.23
N HIS A 735 17.63 1.55 12.04
CA HIS A 735 19.06 1.37 11.83
C HIS A 735 19.81 1.31 13.17
N PRO A 736 20.88 0.52 13.31
CA PRO A 736 21.62 0.39 14.58
C PRO A 736 22.19 1.71 15.10
N ASP A 737 22.59 2.59 14.19
CA ASP A 737 23.16 3.89 14.52
C ASP A 737 22.09 4.96 14.76
N PHE A 738 20.81 4.64 14.57
CA PHE A 738 19.74 5.61 14.80
C PHE A 738 19.45 5.76 16.28
N ARG A 739 19.24 7.03 16.66
CA ARG A 739 18.62 7.39 17.93
C ARG A 739 17.14 7.67 17.68
N LEU A 740 16.30 7.21 18.61
CA LEU A 740 14.85 7.46 18.57
C LEU A 740 14.55 8.96 18.39
N ASP A 741 14.04 9.32 17.22
CA ASP A 741 13.73 10.71 16.89
C ASP A 741 12.75 10.81 15.70
N MET A 742 11.70 11.61 15.84
CA MET A 742 10.77 11.92 14.75
C MET A 742 11.17 13.21 14.06
N HIS A 743 11.29 13.15 12.74
CA HIS A 743 11.60 14.27 11.88
C HIS A 743 10.35 14.72 11.12
N ILE A 744 9.98 15.98 11.31
CA ILE A 744 8.92 16.69 10.58
C ILE A 744 9.50 17.90 9.86
N ASP A 745 8.86 18.38 8.80
CA ASP A 745 9.29 19.60 8.12
C ASP A 745 8.91 20.88 8.89
N THR A 746 9.39 22.04 8.42
CA THR A 746 9.13 23.34 9.05
C THR A 746 7.65 23.71 9.08
N ASP A 747 6.88 23.41 8.03
CA ASP A 747 5.46 23.74 7.95
C ASP A 747 4.64 22.84 8.88
N GLU A 748 5.00 21.57 8.97
CA GLU A 748 4.48 20.60 9.94
C GLU A 748 4.80 21.03 11.38
N GLY A 749 6.02 21.49 11.65
CA GLY A 749 6.44 22.03 12.94
C GLY A 749 5.62 23.25 13.36
N ASN A 750 5.33 24.15 12.41
CA ASN A 750 4.45 25.30 12.63
C ASN A 750 3.00 24.85 12.90
N ALA A 751 2.50 23.84 12.18
CA ALA A 751 1.14 23.34 12.34
C ALA A 751 0.84 22.78 13.74
N VAL A 752 1.86 22.27 14.43
CA VAL A 752 1.78 21.76 15.81
C VAL A 752 2.27 22.74 16.87
N GLU A 753 2.66 23.96 16.48
CA GLU A 753 3.29 24.96 17.35
C GLU A 753 4.49 24.37 18.13
N HIS A 754 5.44 23.78 17.40
CA HIS A 754 6.58 23.07 17.98
C HIS A 754 7.35 23.91 19.01
N THR A 755 7.77 23.25 20.11
CA THR A 755 8.64 23.81 21.14
C THR A 755 9.78 22.83 21.45
N PRO A 756 10.96 23.32 21.89
CA PRO A 756 12.07 22.45 22.28
C PRO A 756 11.65 21.41 23.33
N GLY A 757 11.99 20.14 23.11
CA GLY A 757 11.62 19.03 23.99
C GLY A 757 10.21 18.47 23.75
N MET A 758 9.51 18.91 22.70
CA MET A 758 8.24 18.33 22.29
C MET A 758 8.38 16.84 21.94
N VAL A 759 7.35 16.07 22.27
CA VAL A 759 7.31 14.63 22.05
C VAL A 759 6.02 14.21 21.34
N GLY A 760 6.12 13.14 20.55
CA GLY A 760 5.01 12.45 19.91
C GLY A 760 4.79 11.06 20.52
N TYR A 761 3.64 10.48 20.20
CA TYR A 761 3.24 9.14 20.66
C TYR A 761 2.66 8.37 19.48
N ILE A 762 3.03 7.11 19.35
CA ILE A 762 2.48 6.25 18.29
C ILE A 762 1.04 5.90 18.66
N GLU A 763 0.08 6.37 17.86
CA GLU A 763 -1.34 6.07 18.05
C GLU A 763 -1.73 4.72 17.41
N GLY A 764 -1.04 4.34 16.34
CA GLY A 764 -1.30 3.09 15.65
C GLY A 764 -0.41 2.88 14.44
N ILE A 765 -0.43 1.65 13.94
CA ILE A 765 0.24 1.30 12.69
C ILE A 765 -0.74 1.55 11.55
N GLN A 766 -0.36 2.42 10.62
CA GLN A 766 -1.14 2.75 9.44
C GLN A 766 -0.94 1.65 8.38
N HIS A 767 0.32 1.37 8.01
CA HIS A 767 0.68 0.27 7.13
C HIS A 767 1.84 -0.51 7.75
N ARG A 768 1.81 -1.84 7.63
CA ARG A 768 3.00 -2.64 7.94
C ARG A 768 3.80 -2.87 6.68
N ALA A 769 5.12 -2.88 6.81
CA ALA A 769 6.01 -3.38 5.78
C ALA A 769 5.83 -4.91 5.70
N TYR A 770 4.98 -5.32 4.77
CA TYR A 770 4.97 -6.66 4.19
C TYR A 770 5.53 -6.47 2.77
N MET A 771 6.87 -6.39 2.65
CA MET A 771 7.61 -6.20 1.39
C MET A 771 8.39 -7.45 1.01
#